data_AF-A0A8H6ZVC3-F1
#
_entry.id   AF-A0A8H6ZVC3-F1
#
_cell.length_a   1.000
_cell.length_b   1.000
_cell.length_c   1.000
_cell.angle_alpha   90.00
_cell.angle_beta   90.00
_cell.angle_gamma   90.00
#
_symmetry.space_group_name_H-M   'P 1'
#
loop_
_entity.id
_entity.type
_entity.pdbx_description
1 polymer ?
#
loop_
_entity_poly.entity_id
_entity_poly.type
_entity_poly.pdbx_seq_one_letter_code
_entity_poly.pdbx_strand_id
1 'polypeptide(L)'
;MSSLKAQEEVTSRNASLSSDGDAEFGGPEARKALEKRLLLKLDLRMSILGQAATLIAIICRAARLRGFERDLGLHGTEFATILSILYVGYIIMQVPSNMFLNYIGKPSIYLPICMTIWGVISILTGITHKWLFFIEGAMTVFVALCALFILPDFPETSSNWLSPQEIALAKKRMTEDTGMEDQEDLHLLDSKDGDKDFLGFLSKESGLYLAFTDWKVWWMALALTSMVVSLSFNAFFPTLSATMGFDRTRTLLLCAPPWIFATIVALFNSRHSDLTGERCWHIVVPLIVGLIGFVIAMSTMNIAARYVSLFLMAQSYAGFICFLAWISNTFARPPSKRAVALALINAFSQLGNVAGSYVWPSGWGPTYRFSYAICISTNGLAIVMCFIFRQHLTFLNKRTAEKEEETGRRQFKLMVTKEISSGWSFTQIGGGEGTKDGEWVPVSSFPTTVHVELLKLGRIPDPFVGLHEWDVQWVGESQWAFKTTFDVSESDLSPSYVDLVFDGLDTFATVHLNGEKLLETSNQFVAYRSTAKKLLKVGTNELLLEFANALKKGREIEKERGKLNLWNGDSSRLYVRKAQYNYGWDWGPILMTVGPWKAIRLHTYDVSVQDVDIRSVVSPELDVNLTVTVNVLSDPSLQLSSYSMKATLKNPDGTVRLERANVRFSDSASAQSEFHLSSSESLELWYPVGYGKQPIYSVEVEVSDLQGNVIYSESKKTSFRRASVVQHKLIDQDGLSFHFEINNIPIFCGGSNWIPADSFLTTMTEQRYRAWLQLMVDGNQNMVRVWGGGIYEADDFYNICDVMVWQDFMFGCGQYPAHDSFVESVREEAEQNVKRLRHHPSVVIFDYQIAEALKLELDYSDETSDYRKTNFPARYIYERVLPEVVGKYSNIYYHRASPYSGQGKPTTDRTLGDIHQWNVWHGSQEPWHNWDILSGRFVSEFGMQGYPNIRTVDHWIGEDKSERFPQSRTNCNHNKADGFERRLELYLMENFKHAFDMESYVYYTQIMQAETLASAYRLWRRNWQGPGREYTSGALINDCWPVTSWAIVDYFLRPKPAYFAIARELRPYTVGLTRKDHTTYPHDTSAAIFTISTIIEIWGTNSTLEEKKATLEVTSFDLRSDWRDKWSEEVTLGANASTELHKGELPGQPRRTKLSEVPKTIVVSARLLDVDGSILARYSNWPEPFKYINFPSVEEVGLKVVASADGEFVELSVSRPVKGIILDVEGEDVQWADQAIDLVPDDPQIIGAKGLCGRNIKVRYLGDGTA
;
A
#
# COMPACT_ATOMS: atom_id res chain seq x y z
N MET A 1 -22.06 -27.34 20.85
CA MET A 1 -21.46 -26.54 21.94
C MET A 1 -20.03 -26.09 21.66
N SER A 2 -19.12 -26.91 21.12
CA SER A 2 -17.76 -26.45 20.74
C SER A 2 -17.75 -25.43 19.59
N SER A 3 -18.72 -25.47 18.67
CA SER A 3 -18.78 -24.57 17.51
C SER A 3 -19.31 -23.16 17.81
N LEU A 4 -20.18 -23.00 18.82
CA LEU A 4 -20.65 -21.67 19.24
C LEU A 4 -19.57 -20.92 20.03
N LYS A 5 -18.86 -21.62 20.93
CA LYS A 5 -17.71 -21.06 21.65
C LYS A 5 -16.54 -20.65 20.76
N ALA A 6 -16.28 -21.40 19.68
CA ALA A 6 -15.29 -20.99 18.68
C ALA A 6 -15.69 -19.65 18.03
N GLN A 7 -16.99 -19.51 17.72
CA GLN A 7 -17.53 -18.36 16.99
C GLN A 7 -17.65 -17.09 17.84
N GLU A 8 -18.06 -17.21 19.11
CA GLU A 8 -18.00 -16.14 20.14
C GLU A 8 -16.59 -15.55 20.25
N GLU A 9 -15.59 -16.42 20.27
CA GLU A 9 -14.18 -16.04 20.30
C GLU A 9 -13.65 -15.48 18.95
N VAL A 10 -14.40 -15.39 17.84
CA VAL A 10 -13.91 -14.67 16.61
C VAL A 10 -14.30 -13.20 16.67
N THR A 11 -15.49 -12.97 17.21
CA THR A 11 -16.16 -11.70 17.11
C THR A 11 -15.59 -10.72 18.12
N SER A 12 -15.62 -11.05 19.43
CA SER A 12 -15.11 -10.13 20.48
C SER A 12 -13.68 -9.71 20.22
N ARG A 13 -12.98 -10.53 19.44
CA ARG A 13 -11.56 -10.55 19.26
C ARG A 13 -11.01 -9.67 18.13
N ASN A 14 -11.87 -8.97 17.38
CA ASN A 14 -11.44 -7.88 16.47
C ASN A 14 -11.42 -6.47 17.10
N ALA A 15 -11.91 -6.31 18.34
CA ALA A 15 -12.22 -5.01 18.96
C ALA A 15 -11.06 -4.05 19.26
N SER A 16 -9.80 -4.50 19.19
CA SER A 16 -8.71 -3.90 19.98
C SER A 16 -7.32 -3.90 19.34
N LEU A 17 -7.26 -4.16 18.04
CA LEU A 17 -6.25 -3.49 17.22
C LEU A 17 -6.92 -2.88 16.01
N SER A 18 -7.09 -1.57 16.11
CA SER A 18 -6.27 -0.72 15.26
C SER A 18 -5.89 0.49 16.09
N SER A 19 -4.58 0.69 16.34
CA SER A 19 -4.11 1.92 17.02
C SER A 19 -4.11 3.13 16.08
N ASP A 20 -4.47 2.93 14.81
CA ASP A 20 -5.11 3.95 13.96
C ASP A 20 -6.46 3.39 13.45
N GLY A 21 -7.56 3.83 14.07
CA GLY A 21 -8.93 3.41 13.72
C GLY A 21 -9.34 3.73 12.29
N ASP A 22 -8.54 4.53 11.57
CA ASP A 22 -8.80 4.99 10.21
C ASP A 22 -7.97 4.23 9.16
N ALA A 23 -7.02 3.38 9.57
CA ALA A 23 -6.10 2.66 8.69
C ALA A 23 -6.82 1.78 7.64
N GLU A 24 -7.93 1.14 8.03
CA GLU A 24 -8.83 0.36 7.16
C GLU A 24 -9.35 1.16 5.94
N PHE A 25 -9.38 2.50 6.06
CA PHE A 25 -9.84 3.42 5.01
C PHE A 25 -8.70 4.24 4.38
N GLY A 26 -7.44 3.87 4.62
CA GLY A 26 -6.26 4.57 4.13
C GLY A 26 -5.77 5.72 5.03
N GLY A 27 -6.10 5.68 6.32
CA GLY A 27 -5.71 6.69 7.31
C GLY A 27 -6.67 7.90 7.39
N PRO A 28 -6.43 8.86 8.31
CA PRO A 28 -7.45 9.83 8.70
C PRO A 28 -7.92 10.80 7.61
N GLU A 29 -7.05 11.18 6.67
CA GLU A 29 -7.45 12.02 5.53
C GLU A 29 -8.26 11.24 4.48
N ALA A 30 -7.85 10.00 4.20
CA ALA A 30 -8.56 9.13 3.28
C ALA A 30 -9.94 8.71 3.85
N ARG A 31 -10.02 8.42 5.16
CA ARG A 31 -11.30 8.26 5.86
C ARG A 31 -12.17 9.50 5.71
N LYS A 32 -11.67 10.72 5.99
CA LYS A 32 -12.45 11.96 5.83
C LYS A 32 -12.93 12.18 4.38
N ALA A 33 -12.11 11.83 3.39
CA ALA A 33 -12.48 11.90 1.98
C ALA A 33 -13.56 10.87 1.61
N LEU A 34 -13.42 9.62 2.08
CA LEU A 34 -14.37 8.52 1.90
C LEU A 34 -15.69 8.79 2.62
N GLU A 35 -15.64 9.31 3.84
CA GLU A 35 -16.79 9.71 4.65
C GLU A 35 -17.57 10.84 3.97
N LYS A 36 -16.88 11.87 3.48
CA LYS A 36 -17.48 12.95 2.70
C LYS A 36 -18.15 12.42 1.42
N ARG A 37 -17.58 11.40 0.77
CA ARG A 37 -18.17 10.74 -0.42
C ARG A 37 -19.40 9.90 -0.08
N LEU A 38 -19.33 9.11 1.00
CA LEU A 38 -20.43 8.29 1.53
C LEU A 38 -21.62 9.17 1.96
N LEU A 39 -21.37 10.20 2.76
CA LEU A 39 -22.39 11.16 3.19
C LEU A 39 -23.02 11.87 1.99
N LEU A 40 -22.23 12.35 1.02
CA LEU A 40 -22.77 13.03 -0.16
C LEU A 40 -23.64 12.09 -1.03
N LYS A 41 -23.30 10.79 -1.13
CA LYS A 41 -24.15 9.78 -1.79
C LYS A 41 -25.47 9.55 -1.05
N LEU A 42 -25.43 9.45 0.29
CA LEU A 42 -26.60 9.25 1.14
C LEU A 42 -27.52 10.48 1.12
N ASP A 43 -26.95 11.67 1.32
CA ASP A 43 -27.66 12.96 1.27
C ASP A 43 -28.34 13.17 -0.09
N LEU A 44 -27.66 12.86 -1.20
CA LEU A 44 -28.22 12.99 -2.55
C LEU A 44 -29.44 12.07 -2.77
N ARG A 45 -29.41 10.84 -2.25
CA ARG A 45 -30.55 9.89 -2.34
C ARG A 45 -31.70 10.28 -1.41
N MET A 46 -31.40 10.55 -0.13
CA MET A 46 -32.41 10.84 0.88
C MET A 46 -33.08 12.20 0.68
N SER A 47 -32.36 13.19 0.14
CA SER A 47 -32.94 14.51 -0.16
C SER A 47 -33.99 14.48 -1.28
N ILE A 48 -33.88 13.58 -2.27
CA ILE A 48 -34.91 13.40 -3.32
C ILE A 48 -36.24 12.96 -2.70
N LEU A 49 -36.22 11.95 -1.82
CA LEU A 49 -37.41 11.49 -1.09
C LEU A 49 -37.94 12.55 -0.12
N GLY A 50 -37.04 13.25 0.58
CA GLY A 50 -37.40 14.35 1.48
C GLY A 50 -38.12 15.51 0.76
N GLN A 51 -37.65 15.90 -0.43
CA GLN A 51 -38.30 16.91 -1.26
C GLN A 51 -39.65 16.43 -1.80
N ALA A 52 -39.74 15.19 -2.29
CA ALA A 52 -40.99 14.61 -2.77
C ALA A 52 -42.06 14.53 -1.66
N ALA A 53 -41.70 14.02 -0.48
CA ALA A 53 -42.57 13.97 0.69
C ALA A 53 -42.99 15.37 1.16
N THR A 54 -42.07 16.35 1.12
CA THR A 54 -42.38 17.75 1.45
C THR A 54 -43.36 18.36 0.45
N LEU A 55 -43.21 18.10 -0.86
CA LEU A 55 -44.16 18.53 -1.89
C LEU A 55 -45.56 17.95 -1.67
N ILE A 56 -45.65 16.63 -1.44
CA ILE A 56 -46.93 15.95 -1.15
C ILE A 56 -47.57 16.57 0.11
N ALA A 57 -46.81 16.73 1.19
CA ALA A 57 -47.32 17.32 2.42
C ALA A 57 -47.74 18.80 2.24
N ILE A 58 -47.10 19.58 1.37
CA ILE A 58 -47.55 20.93 0.99
C ILE A 58 -48.89 20.87 0.23
N ILE A 59 -49.03 19.94 -0.72
CA ILE A 59 -50.27 19.73 -1.48
C ILE A 59 -51.44 19.35 -0.56
N CYS A 60 -51.24 18.41 0.36
CA CYS A 60 -52.27 17.99 1.31
C CYS A 60 -52.60 19.09 2.33
N ARG A 61 -51.61 19.83 2.85
CA ARG A 61 -51.86 20.99 3.74
C ARG A 61 -52.64 22.11 3.06
N ALA A 62 -52.43 22.32 1.75
CA ALA A 62 -53.21 23.29 0.98
C ALA A 62 -54.70 22.89 0.84
N ALA A 63 -55.04 21.59 0.92
CA ALA A 63 -56.40 21.09 0.72
C ALA A 63 -57.41 21.68 1.71
N ARG A 64 -57.03 21.88 2.98
CA ARG A 64 -57.91 22.49 3.99
C ARG A 64 -58.37 23.90 3.59
N LEU A 65 -57.43 24.73 3.14
CA LEU A 65 -57.70 26.06 2.57
C LEU A 65 -58.41 26.04 1.20
N ARG A 66 -58.50 24.87 0.54
CA ARG A 66 -59.33 24.70 -0.67
C ARG A 66 -60.80 24.49 -0.38
N GLY A 67 -61.20 24.37 0.89
CA GLY A 67 -62.60 24.19 1.30
C GLY A 67 -62.97 22.78 1.72
N PHE A 68 -62.00 21.88 1.95
CA PHE A 68 -62.21 20.46 2.28
C PHE A 68 -63.27 20.21 3.37
N GLU A 69 -63.31 21.02 4.43
CA GLU A 69 -64.34 20.95 5.49
C GLU A 69 -65.75 21.24 4.94
N ARG A 70 -65.90 22.26 4.08
CA ARG A 70 -67.17 22.62 3.41
C ARG A 70 -67.57 21.58 2.36
N ASP A 71 -66.59 21.03 1.67
CA ASP A 71 -66.70 20.05 0.58
C ASP A 71 -67.08 18.64 1.01
N LEU A 72 -66.99 18.37 2.32
CA LEU A 72 -67.36 17.12 2.99
C LEU A 72 -68.48 17.31 4.04
N GLY A 73 -68.98 18.54 4.23
CA GLY A 73 -70.03 18.83 5.20
C GLY A 73 -69.59 18.71 6.67
N LEU A 74 -68.29 18.87 6.97
CA LEU A 74 -67.75 18.73 8.31
C LEU A 74 -68.03 19.96 9.17
N HIS A 75 -68.51 19.74 10.39
CA HIS A 75 -68.90 20.76 11.34
C HIS A 75 -68.12 20.66 12.67
N GLY A 76 -67.87 21.81 13.31
CA GLY A 76 -67.29 21.88 14.65
C GLY A 76 -65.92 21.19 14.77
N THR A 77 -65.86 20.14 15.59
CA THR A 77 -64.63 19.39 15.89
C THR A 77 -64.41 18.16 15.00
N GLU A 78 -65.33 17.84 14.08
CA GLU A 78 -65.30 16.59 13.29
C GLU A 78 -63.99 16.41 12.50
N PHE A 79 -63.40 17.49 11.98
CA PHE A 79 -62.09 17.45 11.31
C PHE A 79 -60.95 17.05 12.28
N ALA A 80 -60.97 17.55 13.52
CA ALA A 80 -59.99 17.16 14.56
C ALA A 80 -60.20 15.71 15.01
N THR A 81 -61.46 15.25 15.07
CA THR A 81 -61.80 13.83 15.32
C THR A 81 -61.24 12.92 14.23
N ILE A 82 -61.44 13.25 12.95
CA ILE A 82 -60.91 12.48 11.81
C ILE A 82 -59.37 12.43 11.87
N LEU A 83 -58.72 13.57 12.12
CA LEU A 83 -57.27 13.63 12.24
C LEU A 83 -56.76 12.81 13.45
N SER A 84 -57.49 12.82 14.57
CA SER A 84 -57.17 12.02 15.76
C SER A 84 -57.26 10.51 15.50
N ILE A 85 -58.27 10.05 14.75
CA ILE A 85 -58.46 8.62 14.43
C ILE A 85 -57.26 8.06 13.66
N LEU A 86 -56.67 8.84 12.74
CA LEU A 86 -55.48 8.42 11.97
C LEU A 86 -54.27 8.15 12.87
N TYR A 87 -54.10 8.92 13.96
CA TYR A 87 -53.02 8.67 14.93
C TYR A 87 -53.23 7.41 15.78
N VAL A 88 -54.45 6.92 15.97
CA VAL A 88 -54.70 5.66 16.73
C VAL A 88 -54.05 4.47 16.04
N GLY A 89 -54.24 4.35 14.72
CA GLY A 89 -53.60 3.29 13.92
C GLY A 89 -52.08 3.40 13.92
N TYR A 90 -51.55 4.63 13.83
CA TYR A 90 -50.11 4.90 13.93
C TYR A 90 -49.55 4.45 15.29
N ILE A 91 -50.16 4.85 16.42
CA ILE A 91 -49.69 4.52 17.77
C ILE A 91 -49.60 3.00 17.97
N ILE A 92 -50.63 2.26 17.54
CA ILE A 92 -50.68 0.80 17.67
C ILE A 92 -49.64 0.11 16.79
N MET A 93 -49.48 0.56 15.54
CA MET A 93 -48.59 -0.10 14.57
C MET A 93 -47.13 0.36 14.66
N GLN A 94 -46.81 1.47 15.31
CA GLN A 94 -45.44 2.01 15.35
C GLN A 94 -44.42 1.02 15.93
N VAL A 95 -44.74 0.37 17.06
CA VAL A 95 -43.82 -0.61 17.68
C VAL A 95 -43.75 -1.91 16.84
N PRO A 96 -44.87 -2.58 16.48
CA PRO A 96 -44.85 -3.75 15.61
C PRO A 96 -44.15 -3.49 14.26
N SER A 97 -44.38 -2.35 13.62
CA SER A 97 -43.82 -2.03 12.29
C SER A 97 -42.30 -1.82 12.34
N ASN A 98 -41.77 -1.17 13.38
CA ASN A 98 -40.31 -1.08 13.57
C ASN A 98 -39.69 -2.45 13.90
N MET A 99 -40.40 -3.30 14.65
CA MET A 99 -39.95 -4.69 14.89
C MET A 99 -39.97 -5.52 13.60
N PHE A 100 -40.99 -5.40 12.75
CA PHE A 100 -41.02 -6.04 11.43
C PHE A 100 -39.91 -5.52 10.50
N LEU A 101 -39.64 -4.21 10.51
CA LEU A 101 -38.58 -3.60 9.69
C LEU A 101 -37.18 -4.12 10.09
N ASN A 102 -36.91 -4.26 11.39
CA ASN A 102 -35.68 -4.89 11.88
C ASN A 102 -35.62 -6.40 11.58
N TYR A 103 -36.74 -7.12 11.69
CA TYR A 103 -36.80 -8.56 11.38
C TYR A 103 -36.60 -8.86 9.89
N ILE A 104 -37.13 -8.00 9.01
CA ILE A 104 -37.04 -8.16 7.55
C ILE A 104 -35.67 -7.67 7.03
N GLY A 105 -35.04 -6.70 7.70
CA GLY A 105 -33.73 -6.14 7.33
C GLY A 105 -33.71 -5.36 6.00
N LYS A 106 -34.84 -5.22 5.30
CA LYS A 106 -34.91 -4.56 3.99
C LYS A 106 -35.94 -3.42 3.94
N PRO A 107 -35.59 -2.23 4.47
CA PRO A 107 -36.39 -1.01 4.32
C PRO A 107 -36.81 -0.70 2.88
N SER A 108 -35.95 -0.99 1.90
CA SER A 108 -36.22 -0.78 0.47
C SER A 108 -37.39 -1.61 -0.05
N ILE A 109 -37.74 -2.72 0.61
CA ILE A 109 -38.85 -3.60 0.23
C ILE A 109 -40.06 -3.33 1.12
N TYR A 110 -39.87 -3.31 2.44
CA TYR A 110 -40.97 -3.22 3.40
C TYR A 110 -41.74 -1.88 3.28
N LEU A 111 -41.03 -0.75 3.20
CA LEU A 111 -41.67 0.56 3.15
C LEU A 111 -42.43 0.79 1.82
N PRO A 112 -41.87 0.49 0.63
CA PRO A 112 -42.62 0.58 -0.62
C PRO A 112 -43.82 -0.37 -0.74
N ILE A 113 -43.77 -1.56 -0.13
CA ILE A 113 -44.95 -2.45 -0.07
C ILE A 113 -46.06 -1.78 0.75
N CYS A 114 -45.76 -1.26 1.94
CA CYS A 114 -46.74 -0.54 2.76
C CYS A 114 -47.30 0.71 2.02
N MET A 115 -46.44 1.48 1.34
CA MET A 115 -46.86 2.63 0.53
C MET A 115 -47.72 2.23 -0.67
N THR A 116 -47.41 1.11 -1.33
CA THR A 116 -48.19 0.60 -2.46
C THR A 116 -49.58 0.14 -2.00
N ILE A 117 -49.66 -0.59 -0.87
CA ILE A 117 -50.93 -0.98 -0.25
C ILE A 117 -51.78 0.27 0.07
N TRP A 118 -51.19 1.29 0.71
CA TRP A 118 -51.89 2.54 1.00
C TRP A 118 -52.33 3.30 -0.25
N GLY A 119 -51.46 3.37 -1.27
CA GLY A 119 -51.77 4.00 -2.55
C GLY A 119 -52.90 3.30 -3.31
N VAL A 120 -52.93 1.96 -3.31
CA VAL A 120 -54.03 1.16 -3.89
C VAL A 120 -55.33 1.37 -3.12
N ILE A 121 -55.31 1.36 -1.77
CA ILE A 121 -56.50 1.68 -0.95
C ILE A 121 -57.03 3.09 -1.28
N SER A 122 -56.14 4.06 -1.47
CA SER A 122 -56.50 5.43 -1.87
C SER A 122 -57.13 5.49 -3.27
N ILE A 123 -56.57 4.75 -4.25
CA ILE A 123 -57.17 4.61 -5.60
C ILE A 123 -58.56 3.98 -5.52
N LEU A 124 -58.74 2.90 -4.75
CA LEU A 124 -60.02 2.23 -4.58
C LEU A 124 -61.06 3.15 -3.90
N THR A 125 -60.64 3.98 -2.96
CA THR A 125 -61.49 5.02 -2.32
C THR A 125 -61.87 6.13 -3.31
N GLY A 126 -61.04 6.37 -4.34
CA GLY A 126 -61.37 7.25 -5.45
C GLY A 126 -62.58 6.79 -6.27
N ILE A 127 -62.80 5.47 -6.40
CA ILE A 127 -63.91 4.87 -7.18
C ILE A 127 -65.28 5.28 -6.59
N THR A 128 -65.37 5.49 -5.28
CA THR A 128 -66.64 5.78 -4.59
C THR A 128 -66.90 7.26 -4.28
N HIS A 129 -65.90 8.15 -4.39
CA HIS A 129 -66.02 9.53 -3.88
C HIS A 129 -65.54 10.67 -4.80
N LYS A 130 -64.23 10.85 -5.02
CA LYS A 130 -63.68 12.02 -5.73
C LYS A 130 -62.42 11.68 -6.53
N TRP A 131 -62.29 12.28 -7.72
CA TRP A 131 -61.15 12.10 -8.64
C TRP A 131 -59.78 12.43 -8.03
N LEU A 132 -59.74 13.31 -7.01
CA LEU A 132 -58.52 13.71 -6.32
C LEU A 132 -57.78 12.52 -5.69
N PHE A 133 -58.50 11.53 -5.17
CA PHE A 133 -57.91 10.34 -4.54
C PHE A 133 -57.25 9.39 -5.56
N PHE A 134 -57.67 9.41 -6.83
CA PHE A 134 -56.93 8.71 -7.88
C PHE A 134 -55.57 9.35 -8.12
N ILE A 135 -55.47 10.69 -8.09
CA ILE A 135 -54.18 11.38 -8.26
C ILE A 135 -53.28 11.15 -7.04
N GLU A 136 -53.81 11.33 -5.83
CA GLU A 136 -53.06 11.09 -4.59
C GLU A 136 -52.56 9.65 -4.50
N GLY A 137 -53.43 8.68 -4.77
CA GLY A 137 -53.07 7.26 -4.76
C GLY A 137 -52.10 6.87 -5.88
N ALA A 138 -52.29 7.35 -7.12
CA ALA A 138 -51.38 7.08 -8.23
C ALA A 138 -49.99 7.72 -8.02
N MET A 139 -49.94 8.95 -7.49
CA MET A 139 -48.68 9.58 -7.08
C MET A 139 -48.00 8.79 -5.95
N THR A 140 -48.77 8.27 -4.98
CA THR A 140 -48.22 7.45 -3.89
C THR A 140 -47.64 6.13 -4.39
N VAL A 141 -48.32 5.43 -5.30
CA VAL A 141 -47.79 4.21 -5.95
C VAL A 141 -46.56 4.53 -6.80
N PHE A 142 -46.56 5.63 -7.56
CA PHE A 142 -45.38 6.05 -8.32
C PHE A 142 -44.16 6.35 -7.42
N VAL A 143 -44.36 7.08 -6.32
CA VAL A 143 -43.30 7.35 -5.34
C VAL A 143 -42.85 6.06 -4.64
N ALA A 144 -43.74 5.09 -4.38
CA ALA A 144 -43.36 3.78 -3.86
C ALA A 144 -42.46 3.02 -4.85
N LEU A 145 -42.80 3.00 -6.13
CA LEU A 145 -41.98 2.39 -7.18
C LEU A 145 -40.61 3.07 -7.31
N CYS A 146 -40.51 4.39 -7.17
CA CYS A 146 -39.23 5.09 -7.09
C CYS A 146 -38.46 4.75 -5.81
N ALA A 147 -39.16 4.63 -4.67
CA ALA A 147 -38.54 4.36 -3.37
C ALA A 147 -37.86 2.99 -3.30
N LEU A 148 -38.33 1.98 -4.04
CA LEU A 148 -37.64 0.67 -4.21
C LEU A 148 -36.16 0.82 -4.65
N PHE A 149 -35.84 1.86 -5.43
CA PHE A 149 -34.48 2.08 -5.98
C PHE A 149 -33.68 3.16 -5.24
N ILE A 150 -34.36 4.03 -4.49
CA ILE A 150 -33.76 5.19 -3.81
C ILE A 150 -33.48 4.91 -2.34
N LEU A 151 -34.36 4.18 -1.63
CA LEU A 151 -34.18 3.89 -0.20
C LEU A 151 -32.94 3.00 0.03
N PRO A 152 -32.06 3.36 0.98
CA PRO A 152 -30.99 2.47 1.43
C PRO A 152 -31.57 1.31 2.24
N ASP A 153 -31.05 0.10 2.00
CA ASP A 153 -31.18 -1.00 2.95
C ASP A 153 -30.11 -0.91 4.04
N PHE A 154 -30.22 -1.70 5.10
CA PHE A 154 -29.19 -1.75 6.13
C PHE A 154 -27.86 -2.30 5.53
N PRO A 155 -26.68 -1.81 5.98
CA PRO A 155 -25.38 -2.24 5.46
C PRO A 155 -25.09 -3.75 5.57
N GLU A 156 -25.86 -4.47 6.38
CA GLU A 156 -25.79 -5.92 6.57
C GLU A 156 -26.50 -6.72 5.46
N THR A 157 -27.48 -6.15 4.76
CA THR A 157 -28.52 -6.95 4.08
C THR A 157 -28.52 -6.84 2.54
N SER A 158 -27.87 -5.81 1.98
CA SER A 158 -27.39 -5.64 0.59
C SER A 158 -27.19 -4.15 0.29
N SER A 159 -26.15 -3.77 -0.45
CA SER A 159 -26.19 -2.50 -1.20
C SER A 159 -25.37 -2.60 -2.51
N ASN A 160 -26.08 -2.69 -3.64
CA ASN A 160 -25.46 -2.83 -4.98
C ASN A 160 -24.85 -1.51 -5.52
N TRP A 161 -24.74 -0.46 -4.70
CA TRP A 161 -24.42 0.91 -5.12
C TRP A 161 -23.47 1.67 -4.17
N LEU A 162 -23.12 1.07 -3.03
CA LEU A 162 -21.99 1.47 -2.20
C LEU A 162 -20.81 0.55 -2.53
N SER A 163 -19.59 1.07 -2.49
CA SER A 163 -18.39 0.21 -2.58
C SER A 163 -18.23 -0.62 -1.30
N PRO A 164 -17.48 -1.75 -1.33
CA PRO A 164 -17.19 -2.52 -0.11
C PRO A 164 -16.59 -1.67 1.02
N GLN A 165 -15.71 -0.71 0.69
CA GLN A 165 -15.13 0.26 1.63
C GLN A 165 -16.18 1.24 2.20
N GLU A 166 -17.13 1.70 1.39
CA GLU A 166 -18.23 2.55 1.84
C GLU A 166 -19.21 1.79 2.76
N ILE A 167 -19.41 0.49 2.53
CA ILE A 167 -20.20 -0.39 3.40
C ILE A 167 -19.49 -0.63 4.75
N ALA A 168 -18.18 -0.92 4.71
CA ALA A 168 -17.37 -1.07 5.92
C ALA A 168 -17.37 0.21 6.76
N LEU A 169 -17.16 1.38 6.14
CA LEU A 169 -17.23 2.68 6.83
C LEU A 169 -18.63 2.96 7.40
N ALA A 170 -19.70 2.60 6.68
CA ALA A 170 -21.07 2.76 7.19
C ALA A 170 -21.33 1.90 8.43
N LYS A 171 -20.85 0.64 8.45
CA LYS A 171 -20.93 -0.24 9.62
C LYS A 171 -20.10 0.30 10.80
N LYS A 172 -18.86 0.73 10.54
CA LYS A 172 -17.98 1.28 11.58
C LYS A 172 -18.53 2.54 12.22
N ARG A 173 -19.15 3.43 11.43
CA ARG A 173 -19.87 4.58 11.97
C ARG A 173 -21.04 4.19 12.87
N MET A 174 -21.79 3.15 12.51
CA MET A 174 -22.90 2.66 13.32
C MET A 174 -22.44 2.12 14.69
N THR A 175 -21.23 1.53 14.78
CA THR A 175 -20.62 1.08 16.04
C THR A 175 -19.92 2.19 16.82
N GLU A 176 -19.30 3.16 16.13
CA GLU A 176 -18.72 4.35 16.77
C GLU A 176 -19.78 5.25 17.41
N ASP A 177 -20.92 5.46 16.74
CA ASP A 177 -22.06 6.24 17.25
C ASP A 177 -22.76 5.56 18.45
N THR A 178 -22.58 4.24 18.67
CA THR A 178 -23.13 3.49 19.82
C THR A 178 -22.15 3.29 20.97
N GLY A 179 -20.85 3.54 20.76
CA GLY A 179 -19.83 3.65 21.80
C GLY A 179 -19.28 2.33 22.38
N MET A 180 -19.65 1.18 21.82
CA MET A 180 -19.15 -0.17 22.16
C MET A 180 -19.48 -1.14 21.00
N GLU A 181 -18.73 -2.24 20.84
CA GLU A 181 -18.98 -3.23 19.77
C GLU A 181 -20.18 -4.15 20.05
N ASP A 182 -21.11 -4.26 19.09
CA ASP A 182 -22.44 -4.87 19.23
C ASP A 182 -22.44 -6.43 19.19
N GLN A 183 -21.54 -7.07 19.93
CA GLN A 183 -21.37 -8.53 19.89
C GLN A 183 -21.88 -9.28 21.13
N GLU A 184 -21.72 -8.75 22.36
CA GLU A 184 -22.17 -9.47 23.56
C GLU A 184 -23.70 -9.67 23.61
N ASP A 185 -24.49 -8.78 23.00
CA ASP A 185 -25.97 -8.87 22.99
C ASP A 185 -26.54 -9.76 21.86
N LEU A 186 -25.72 -10.22 20.88
CA LEU A 186 -26.23 -11.10 19.81
C LEU A 186 -26.39 -12.56 20.26
N HIS A 187 -25.63 -13.00 21.27
CA HIS A 187 -25.64 -14.38 21.76
C HIS A 187 -26.89 -14.76 22.56
N LEU A 188 -27.72 -13.78 22.95
CA LEU A 188 -29.06 -14.00 23.50
C LEU A 188 -30.15 -14.24 22.43
N LEU A 189 -29.79 -14.24 21.13
CA LEU A 189 -30.73 -14.44 20.02
C LEU A 189 -30.42 -15.63 19.08
N ASP A 190 -29.26 -16.30 19.19
CA ASP A 190 -28.95 -17.55 18.45
C ASP A 190 -29.04 -18.80 19.35
N SER A 191 -30.13 -18.94 20.12
CA SER A 191 -30.50 -20.23 20.70
C SER A 191 -30.98 -21.16 19.58
N LYS A 192 -30.06 -21.94 19.01
CA LYS A 192 -30.31 -22.84 17.86
C LYS A 192 -31.28 -24.01 18.10
N ASP A 193 -31.78 -24.17 19.32
CA ASP A 193 -32.87 -25.09 19.67
C ASP A 193 -33.95 -24.33 20.46
N GLY A 194 -35.09 -24.09 19.82
CA GLY A 194 -36.25 -23.40 20.41
C GLY A 194 -37.18 -22.89 19.32
N ASP A 195 -38.47 -23.20 19.42
CA ASP A 195 -39.48 -22.79 18.44
C ASP A 195 -39.44 -21.29 18.15
N LYS A 196 -39.65 -20.91 16.88
CA LYS A 196 -39.92 -19.53 16.47
C LYS A 196 -41.33 -19.12 16.87
N ASP A 197 -41.59 -19.15 18.17
CA ASP A 197 -42.88 -18.89 18.74
C ASP A 197 -43.13 -17.37 18.75
N PHE A 198 -44.12 -16.92 17.98
CA PHE A 198 -44.45 -15.50 17.79
C PHE A 198 -44.85 -14.80 19.10
N LEU A 199 -45.02 -15.55 20.20
CA LEU A 199 -45.32 -15.06 21.56
C LEU A 199 -44.10 -14.85 22.47
N GLY A 200 -42.88 -15.23 22.04
CA GLY A 200 -41.65 -15.08 22.83
C GLY A 200 -41.26 -13.62 23.17
N PHE A 201 -41.87 -12.63 22.50
CA PHE A 201 -41.61 -11.20 22.70
C PHE A 201 -42.02 -10.65 24.09
N LEU A 202 -42.72 -11.44 24.91
CA LEU A 202 -43.11 -11.08 26.28
C LEU A 202 -42.13 -11.59 27.35
N SER A 203 -41.00 -12.20 26.97
CA SER A 203 -39.98 -12.65 27.94
C SER A 203 -39.34 -11.47 28.68
N LYS A 204 -38.83 -11.72 29.89
CA LYS A 204 -38.09 -10.71 30.69
C LYS A 204 -36.78 -10.25 30.05
N GLU A 205 -36.27 -11.00 29.09
CA GLU A 205 -35.01 -10.72 28.37
C GLU A 205 -35.28 -10.03 27.02
N SER A 206 -36.55 -9.84 26.65
CA SER A 206 -36.92 -9.12 25.44
C SER A 206 -36.58 -7.63 25.52
N GLY A 207 -36.12 -7.05 24.40
CA GLY A 207 -35.92 -5.59 24.27
C GLY A 207 -37.18 -4.77 24.54
N LEU A 208 -38.37 -5.36 24.36
CA LEU A 208 -39.66 -4.79 24.74
C LEU A 208 -39.79 -4.64 26.26
N TYR A 209 -39.53 -5.69 27.03
CA TYR A 209 -39.59 -5.65 28.49
C TYR A 209 -38.56 -4.65 29.07
N LEU A 210 -37.34 -4.66 28.52
CA LEU A 210 -36.26 -3.75 28.92
C LEU A 210 -36.56 -2.27 28.59
N ALA A 211 -37.33 -1.99 27.53
CA ALA A 211 -37.77 -0.63 27.21
C ALA A 211 -38.94 -0.18 28.11
N PHE A 212 -39.92 -1.04 28.37
CA PHE A 212 -41.07 -0.74 29.22
C PHE A 212 -40.70 -0.53 30.70
N THR A 213 -39.68 -1.24 31.20
CA THR A 213 -39.23 -1.14 32.60
C THR A 213 -38.27 0.02 32.88
N ASP A 214 -37.68 0.63 31.84
CA ASP A 214 -36.75 1.75 32.01
C ASP A 214 -37.51 3.08 32.12
N TRP A 215 -37.54 3.66 33.32
CA TRP A 215 -38.22 4.93 33.61
C TRP A 215 -37.76 6.09 32.72
N LYS A 216 -36.51 6.06 32.21
CA LYS A 216 -35.97 7.09 31.32
C LYS A 216 -36.74 7.13 30.00
N VAL A 217 -37.22 5.98 29.52
CA VAL A 217 -38.02 5.88 28.28
C VAL A 217 -39.33 6.66 28.45
N TRP A 218 -40.00 6.48 29.59
CA TRP A 218 -41.22 7.22 29.93
C TRP A 218 -40.98 8.73 30.15
N TRP A 219 -39.83 9.11 30.74
CA TRP A 219 -39.46 10.52 30.88
C TRP A 219 -39.28 11.20 29.52
N MET A 220 -38.53 10.59 28.61
CA MET A 220 -38.33 11.12 27.26
C MET A 220 -39.63 11.06 26.42
N ALA A 221 -40.47 10.05 26.60
CA ALA A 221 -41.80 9.97 25.99
C ALA A 221 -42.70 11.14 26.41
N LEU A 222 -42.76 11.45 27.71
CA LEU A 222 -43.55 12.57 28.22
C LEU A 222 -42.99 13.94 27.77
N ALA A 223 -41.66 14.10 27.77
CA ALA A 223 -41.01 15.31 27.26
C ALA A 223 -41.31 15.53 25.76
N LEU A 224 -41.21 14.48 24.94
CA LEU A 224 -41.54 14.53 23.51
C LEU A 224 -43.04 14.76 23.29
N THR A 225 -43.93 14.19 24.10
CA THR A 225 -45.37 14.46 24.07
C THR A 225 -45.65 15.95 24.29
N SER A 226 -45.05 16.55 25.33
CA SER A 226 -45.17 17.98 25.65
C SER A 226 -44.67 18.87 24.49
N MET A 227 -43.54 18.47 23.90
CA MET A 227 -42.98 19.11 22.71
C MET A 227 -43.94 19.03 21.52
N VAL A 228 -44.48 17.85 21.19
CA VAL A 228 -45.41 17.65 20.07
C VAL A 228 -46.70 18.46 20.25
N VAL A 229 -47.26 18.57 21.47
CA VAL A 229 -48.39 19.49 21.74
C VAL A 229 -48.03 20.94 21.39
N SER A 230 -46.81 21.39 21.73
CA SER A 230 -46.37 22.74 21.38
C SER A 230 -46.23 22.94 19.87
N LEU A 231 -45.82 21.90 19.13
CA LEU A 231 -45.64 21.90 17.67
C LEU A 231 -46.96 21.81 16.87
N SER A 232 -48.09 21.58 17.54
CA SER A 232 -49.43 21.46 16.92
C SER A 232 -49.82 22.61 15.99
N PHE A 233 -49.23 23.80 16.17
CA PHE A 233 -49.42 24.96 15.28
C PHE A 233 -49.09 24.65 13.80
N ASN A 234 -48.26 23.66 13.49
CA ASN A 234 -47.93 23.26 12.12
C ASN A 234 -49.18 22.86 11.32
N ALA A 235 -50.06 22.03 11.89
CA ALA A 235 -51.30 21.59 11.25
C ALA A 235 -52.30 22.75 10.98
N PHE A 236 -52.09 23.89 11.64
CA PHE A 236 -52.91 25.10 11.53
C PHE A 236 -52.12 26.29 10.96
N PHE A 237 -50.88 26.09 10.49
CA PHE A 237 -49.97 27.16 10.06
C PHE A 237 -50.57 28.07 8.96
N PRO A 238 -51.31 27.54 7.96
CA PRO A 238 -51.97 28.39 6.98
C PRO A 238 -53.15 29.17 7.55
N THR A 239 -53.87 28.62 8.53
CA THR A 239 -54.94 29.31 9.27
C THR A 239 -54.38 30.46 10.11
N LEU A 240 -53.24 30.24 10.78
CA LEU A 240 -52.53 31.29 11.52
C LEU A 240 -52.00 32.37 10.58
N SER A 241 -51.50 31.99 9.41
CA SER A 241 -51.08 32.95 8.37
C SER A 241 -52.27 33.77 7.84
N ALA A 242 -53.45 33.16 7.70
CA ALA A 242 -54.67 33.85 7.28
C ALA A 242 -55.14 34.92 8.28
N THR A 243 -54.78 34.83 9.57
CA THR A 243 -55.12 35.85 10.58
C THR A 243 -54.52 37.24 10.29
N MET A 244 -53.55 37.33 9.37
CA MET A 244 -52.96 38.59 8.91
C MET A 244 -53.81 39.31 7.84
N GLY A 245 -54.92 38.71 7.36
CA GLY A 245 -55.89 39.35 6.46
C GLY A 245 -55.52 39.33 4.96
N PHE A 246 -54.55 38.52 4.55
CA PHE A 246 -54.19 38.36 3.14
C PHE A 246 -55.18 37.48 2.37
N ASP A 247 -55.23 37.64 1.05
CA ASP A 247 -55.99 36.72 0.18
C ASP A 247 -55.43 35.29 0.24
N ARG A 248 -56.23 34.34 -0.25
CA ARG A 248 -55.92 32.90 -0.21
C ARG A 248 -54.60 32.53 -0.89
N THR A 249 -54.24 33.19 -1.99
CA THR A 249 -53.01 32.89 -2.74
C THR A 249 -51.79 33.44 -2.00
N ARG A 250 -51.85 34.69 -1.56
CA ARG A 250 -50.78 35.31 -0.75
C ARG A 250 -50.58 34.59 0.57
N THR A 251 -51.65 34.18 1.25
CA THR A 251 -51.58 33.41 2.52
C THR A 251 -50.80 32.10 2.36
N LEU A 252 -51.07 31.34 1.29
CA LEU A 252 -50.37 30.08 1.03
C LEU A 252 -48.90 30.30 0.65
N LEU A 253 -48.58 31.33 -0.14
CA LEU A 253 -47.20 31.68 -0.48
C LEU A 253 -46.39 32.14 0.75
N LEU A 254 -46.99 32.94 1.63
CA LEU A 254 -46.35 33.42 2.87
C LEU A 254 -46.04 32.29 3.86
N CYS A 255 -46.64 31.11 3.71
CA CYS A 255 -46.32 29.95 4.55
C CYS A 255 -44.91 29.38 4.26
N ALA A 256 -44.39 29.49 3.04
CA ALA A 256 -43.14 28.81 2.69
C ALA A 256 -41.86 29.41 3.33
N PRO A 257 -41.64 30.74 3.37
CA PRO A 257 -40.40 31.31 3.89
C PRO A 257 -40.05 30.96 5.36
N PRO A 258 -41.00 30.96 6.32
CA PRO A 258 -40.73 30.49 7.69
C PRO A 258 -40.19 29.05 7.76
N TRP A 259 -40.73 28.14 6.94
CA TRP A 259 -40.29 26.76 6.90
C TRP A 259 -38.94 26.60 6.20
N ILE A 260 -38.68 27.33 5.12
CA ILE A 260 -37.35 27.38 4.47
C ILE A 260 -36.28 27.85 5.47
N PHE A 261 -36.57 28.90 6.24
CA PHE A 261 -35.66 29.40 7.27
C PHE A 261 -35.46 28.38 8.41
N ALA A 262 -36.53 27.74 8.88
CA ALA A 262 -36.43 26.66 9.86
C ALA A 262 -35.63 25.44 9.35
N THR A 263 -35.71 25.10 8.06
CA THR A 263 -34.85 24.06 7.46
C THR A 263 -33.37 24.45 7.49
N ILE A 264 -33.04 25.70 7.14
CA ILE A 264 -31.65 26.21 7.19
C ILE A 264 -31.12 26.14 8.63
N VAL A 265 -31.87 26.64 9.61
CA VAL A 265 -31.47 26.61 11.02
C VAL A 265 -31.38 25.18 11.55
N ALA A 266 -32.29 24.28 11.18
CA ALA A 266 -32.21 22.86 11.56
C ALA A 266 -30.94 22.20 11.03
N LEU A 267 -30.54 22.46 9.78
CA LEU A 267 -29.30 21.92 9.22
C LEU A 267 -28.05 22.41 9.97
N PHE A 268 -27.98 23.69 10.32
CA PHE A 268 -26.88 24.23 11.14
C PHE A 268 -26.90 23.68 12.57
N ASN A 269 -28.07 23.63 13.21
CA ASN A 269 -28.24 23.19 14.58
C ASN A 269 -27.91 21.69 14.75
N SER A 270 -28.37 20.83 13.84
CA SER A 270 -28.02 19.40 13.83
C SER A 270 -26.51 19.20 13.60
N ARG A 271 -25.93 19.82 12.56
CA ARG A 271 -24.48 19.69 12.31
C ARG A 271 -23.62 20.16 13.48
N HIS A 272 -23.99 21.26 14.14
CA HIS A 272 -23.28 21.71 15.33
C HIS A 272 -23.49 20.76 16.53
N SER A 273 -24.67 20.17 16.68
CA SER A 273 -24.93 19.18 17.73
C SER A 273 -24.09 17.92 17.53
N ASP A 274 -23.92 17.46 16.29
CA ASP A 274 -23.04 16.34 15.96
C ASP A 274 -21.56 16.67 16.20
N LEU A 275 -21.10 17.85 15.75
CA LEU A 275 -19.72 18.32 15.95
C LEU A 275 -19.31 18.53 17.42
N THR A 276 -20.26 18.77 18.33
CA THR A 276 -19.96 19.09 19.73
C THR A 276 -20.38 18.02 20.73
N GLY A 277 -21.07 16.96 20.31
CA GLY A 277 -21.59 15.88 21.17
C GLY A 277 -22.69 16.30 22.16
N GLU A 278 -22.78 17.58 22.51
CA GLU A 278 -23.85 18.14 23.33
C GLU A 278 -25.19 18.10 22.57
N ARG A 279 -26.17 17.39 23.13
CA ARG A 279 -27.53 17.29 22.57
C ARG A 279 -28.52 18.25 23.24
N CYS A 280 -28.38 18.49 24.54
CA CYS A 280 -29.39 19.22 25.32
C CYS A 280 -29.51 20.70 24.91
N TRP A 281 -28.39 21.38 24.65
CA TRP A 281 -28.42 22.81 24.29
C TRP A 281 -29.04 23.07 22.91
N HIS A 282 -28.75 22.21 21.94
CA HIS A 282 -29.34 22.23 20.60
C HIS A 282 -30.82 21.86 20.57
N ILE A 283 -31.36 21.35 21.67
CA ILE A 283 -32.81 21.16 21.86
C ILE A 283 -33.41 22.39 22.56
N VAL A 284 -32.80 22.83 23.66
CA VAL A 284 -33.33 23.91 24.52
C VAL A 284 -33.29 25.27 23.83
N VAL A 285 -32.21 25.61 23.10
CA VAL A 285 -32.08 26.93 22.46
C VAL A 285 -33.15 27.16 21.38
N PRO A 286 -33.39 26.25 20.41
CA PRO A 286 -34.48 26.43 19.45
C PRO A 286 -35.88 26.43 20.08
N LEU A 287 -36.07 25.68 21.17
CA LEU A 287 -37.32 25.72 21.94
C LEU A 287 -37.57 27.08 22.61
N ILE A 288 -36.54 27.71 23.19
CA ILE A 288 -36.60 29.08 23.74
C ILE A 288 -36.93 30.10 22.64
N VAL A 289 -36.29 29.99 21.47
CA VAL A 289 -36.61 30.84 20.30
C VAL A 289 -38.07 30.66 19.86
N GLY A 290 -38.56 29.41 19.83
CA GLY A 290 -39.96 29.10 19.59
C GLY A 290 -40.92 29.71 20.62
N LEU A 291 -40.55 29.67 21.90
CA LEU A 291 -41.30 30.23 23.01
C LEU A 291 -41.44 31.76 22.88
N ILE A 292 -40.36 32.46 22.52
CA ILE A 292 -40.39 33.90 22.19
C ILE A 292 -41.37 34.16 21.03
N GLY A 293 -41.35 33.32 19.99
CA GLY A 293 -42.31 33.37 18.89
C GLY A 293 -43.77 33.26 19.35
N PHE A 294 -44.10 32.23 20.14
CA PHE A 294 -45.46 32.06 20.67
C PHE A 294 -45.91 33.25 21.55
N VAL A 295 -45.01 33.83 22.36
CA VAL A 295 -45.31 35.03 23.17
C VAL A 295 -45.63 36.23 22.27
N ILE A 296 -44.82 36.51 21.25
CA ILE A 296 -45.07 37.62 20.31
C ILE A 296 -46.43 37.41 19.59
N ALA A 297 -46.70 36.20 19.12
CA ALA A 297 -47.95 35.86 18.43
C ALA A 297 -49.20 36.01 19.32
N MET A 298 -49.05 35.80 20.63
CA MET A 298 -50.10 36.00 21.64
C MET A 298 -50.32 37.49 21.99
N SER A 299 -49.24 38.28 22.02
CA SER A 299 -49.26 39.66 22.52
C SER A 299 -49.65 40.72 21.49
N THR A 300 -49.67 40.44 20.19
CA THR A 300 -50.00 41.46 19.17
C THR A 300 -50.72 40.95 17.92
N MET A 301 -51.55 41.83 17.35
CA MET A 301 -52.20 41.65 16.05
C MET A 301 -51.49 42.40 14.90
N ASN A 302 -50.34 43.02 15.15
CA ASN A 302 -49.55 43.67 14.10
C ASN A 302 -49.03 42.65 13.06
N ILE A 303 -49.25 42.94 11.77
CA ILE A 303 -48.92 42.02 10.66
C ILE A 303 -47.43 41.65 10.63
N ALA A 304 -46.52 42.62 10.75
CA ALA A 304 -45.09 42.36 10.70
C ALA A 304 -44.62 41.53 11.90
N ALA A 305 -45.09 41.88 13.10
CA ALA A 305 -44.75 41.14 14.32
C ALA A 305 -45.31 39.70 14.30
N ARG A 306 -46.54 39.49 13.81
CA ARG A 306 -47.10 38.14 13.60
C ARG A 306 -46.30 37.35 12.57
N TYR A 307 -45.89 37.97 11.46
CA TYR A 307 -45.10 37.25 10.46
C TYR A 307 -43.72 36.82 11.01
N VAL A 308 -43.01 37.71 11.71
CA VAL A 308 -41.76 37.36 12.42
C VAL A 308 -41.99 36.27 13.47
N SER A 309 -43.10 36.31 14.21
CA SER A 309 -43.41 35.28 15.21
C SER A 309 -43.54 33.88 14.60
N LEU A 310 -44.04 33.76 13.36
CA LEU A 310 -44.14 32.48 12.65
C LEU A 310 -42.76 31.89 12.29
N PHE A 311 -41.77 32.75 11.95
CA PHE A 311 -40.38 32.30 11.76
C PHE A 311 -39.81 31.76 13.07
N LEU A 312 -39.99 32.47 14.18
CA LEU A 312 -39.46 32.08 15.49
C LEU A 312 -40.12 30.78 15.99
N MET A 313 -41.46 30.68 15.92
CA MET A 313 -42.21 29.47 16.28
C MET A 313 -41.73 28.23 15.50
N ALA A 314 -41.45 28.37 14.20
CA ALA A 314 -40.97 27.30 13.35
C ALA A 314 -39.61 26.72 13.81
N GLN A 315 -38.78 27.48 14.53
CA GLN A 315 -37.48 27.00 15.03
C GLN A 315 -37.61 25.89 16.07
N SER A 316 -38.76 25.75 16.72
CA SER A 316 -39.06 24.62 17.62
C SER A 316 -38.84 23.25 16.96
N TYR A 317 -38.95 23.16 15.63
CA TYR A 317 -38.67 21.93 14.87
C TYR A 317 -37.18 21.56 14.80
N ALA A 318 -36.26 22.53 14.85
CA ALA A 318 -34.82 22.23 14.91
C ALA A 318 -34.46 21.50 16.22
N GLY A 319 -35.06 21.92 17.33
CA GLY A 319 -34.92 21.21 18.60
C GLY A 319 -35.57 19.82 18.58
N PHE A 320 -36.70 19.65 17.90
CA PHE A 320 -37.40 18.35 17.79
C PHE A 320 -36.55 17.30 17.06
N ILE A 321 -35.87 17.70 15.98
CA ILE A 321 -34.94 16.83 15.24
C ILE A 321 -33.78 16.38 16.15
N CYS A 322 -33.16 17.31 16.89
CA CYS A 322 -32.10 16.96 17.84
C CYS A 322 -32.60 16.09 19.02
N PHE A 323 -33.87 16.20 19.44
CA PHE A 323 -34.43 15.35 20.48
C PHE A 323 -34.55 13.88 20.03
N LEU A 324 -34.92 13.63 18.78
CA LEU A 324 -34.96 12.27 18.21
C LEU A 324 -33.56 11.63 18.18
N ALA A 325 -32.53 12.40 17.81
CA ALA A 325 -31.14 11.95 17.91
C ALA A 325 -30.72 11.68 19.36
N TRP A 326 -31.13 12.53 20.32
CA TRP A 326 -30.79 12.34 21.73
C TRP A 326 -31.41 11.07 22.33
N ILE A 327 -32.64 10.70 21.93
CA ILE A 327 -33.24 9.41 22.32
C ILE A 327 -32.37 8.25 21.83
N SER A 328 -32.00 8.26 20.55
CA SER A 328 -31.16 7.22 19.94
C SER A 328 -29.84 7.02 20.71
N ASN A 329 -29.18 8.11 21.09
CA ASN A 329 -27.89 8.06 21.79
C ASN A 329 -28.04 7.74 23.29
N THR A 330 -29.20 8.00 23.89
CA THR A 330 -29.48 7.69 25.32
C THR A 330 -29.76 6.20 25.54
N PHE A 331 -30.33 5.51 24.55
CA PHE A 331 -30.70 4.10 24.64
C PHE A 331 -29.89 3.26 23.64
N ALA A 332 -28.56 3.39 23.64
CA ALA A 332 -27.70 2.69 22.69
C ALA A 332 -27.85 1.16 22.72
N ARG A 333 -28.08 0.56 23.92
CA ARG A 333 -28.01 -0.90 24.15
C ARG A 333 -29.15 -1.48 25.00
N PRO A 334 -29.54 -2.76 24.78
CA PRO A 334 -29.26 -3.56 23.59
C PRO A 334 -29.94 -2.96 22.33
N PRO A 335 -29.54 -3.31 21.09
CA PRO A 335 -30.15 -2.78 19.86
C PRO A 335 -31.66 -3.00 19.77
N SER A 336 -32.16 -4.13 20.31
CA SER A 336 -33.58 -4.44 20.44
C SER A 336 -34.31 -3.45 21.36
N LYS A 337 -33.71 -3.06 22.48
CA LYS A 337 -34.21 -2.01 23.38
C LYS A 337 -34.14 -0.63 22.71
N ARG A 338 -33.07 -0.31 21.97
CA ARG A 338 -32.92 0.96 21.23
C ARG A 338 -34.09 1.18 20.26
N ALA A 339 -34.35 0.18 19.42
CA ALA A 339 -35.42 0.24 18.42
C ALA A 339 -36.81 0.35 19.07
N VAL A 340 -37.08 -0.46 20.10
CA VAL A 340 -38.37 -0.42 20.80
C VAL A 340 -38.54 0.86 21.62
N ALA A 341 -37.50 1.36 22.28
CA ALA A 341 -37.56 2.63 23.02
C ALA A 341 -37.84 3.81 22.08
N LEU A 342 -37.13 3.90 20.95
CA LEU A 342 -37.38 4.95 19.95
C LEU A 342 -38.79 4.85 19.37
N ALA A 343 -39.25 3.64 19.03
CA ALA A 343 -40.61 3.42 18.52
C ALA A 343 -41.69 3.74 19.57
N LEU A 344 -41.50 3.34 20.83
CA LEU A 344 -42.43 3.56 21.94
C LEU A 344 -42.50 5.05 22.33
N ILE A 345 -41.35 5.74 22.43
CA ILE A 345 -41.29 7.18 22.70
C ILE A 345 -41.98 7.95 21.58
N ASN A 346 -41.68 7.63 20.31
CA ASN A 346 -42.31 8.29 19.18
C ASN A 346 -43.83 8.00 19.11
N ALA A 347 -44.25 6.75 19.35
CA ALA A 347 -45.66 6.37 19.42
C ALA A 347 -46.40 7.14 20.51
N PHE A 348 -45.88 7.11 21.75
CA PHE A 348 -46.49 7.80 22.89
C PHE A 348 -46.57 9.32 22.66
N SER A 349 -45.56 9.92 22.00
CA SER A 349 -45.58 11.34 21.65
C SER A 349 -46.73 11.75 20.71
N GLN A 350 -47.31 10.82 19.94
CA GLN A 350 -48.47 11.11 19.09
C GLN A 350 -49.74 11.39 19.89
N LEU A 351 -49.81 11.03 21.18
CA LEU A 351 -50.85 11.53 22.08
C LEU A 351 -50.85 13.08 22.12
N GLY A 352 -49.67 13.69 21.92
CA GLY A 352 -49.52 15.13 21.77
C GLY A 352 -50.09 15.68 20.45
N ASN A 353 -50.10 14.89 19.37
CA ASN A 353 -50.77 15.25 18.12
C ASN A 353 -52.29 15.07 18.21
N VAL A 354 -52.76 14.03 18.90
CA VAL A 354 -54.19 13.85 19.22
C VAL A 354 -54.69 15.05 20.02
N ALA A 355 -54.04 15.40 21.13
CA ALA A 355 -54.37 16.59 21.91
C ALA A 355 -54.22 17.88 21.08
N GLY A 356 -53.12 18.00 20.33
CA GLY A 356 -52.80 19.12 19.45
C GLY A 356 -53.86 19.44 18.40
N SER A 357 -54.59 18.42 17.92
CA SER A 357 -55.69 18.61 16.96
C SER A 357 -56.85 19.44 17.53
N TYR A 358 -57.01 19.49 18.86
CA TYR A 358 -58.02 20.29 19.57
C TYR A 358 -57.47 21.61 20.16
N VAL A 359 -56.16 21.89 20.07
CA VAL A 359 -55.55 23.11 20.63
C VAL A 359 -55.94 24.37 19.85
N TRP A 360 -56.40 24.25 18.60
CA TRP A 360 -56.64 25.37 17.69
C TRP A 360 -58.10 25.44 17.18
N PRO A 361 -59.12 25.54 18.06
CA PRO A 361 -60.51 25.62 17.65
C PRO A 361 -60.80 26.94 16.93
N SER A 362 -61.63 26.90 15.88
CA SER A 362 -61.97 28.06 15.04
C SER A 362 -62.54 29.24 15.84
N GLY A 363 -63.32 28.97 16.89
CA GLY A 363 -63.89 29.98 17.78
C GLY A 363 -62.89 30.76 18.66
N TRP A 364 -61.61 30.40 18.67
CA TRP A 364 -60.55 31.19 19.32
C TRP A 364 -59.79 32.10 18.34
N GLY A 365 -60.06 32.00 17.04
CA GLY A 365 -59.55 32.94 16.03
C GLY A 365 -60.20 34.33 16.14
N PRO A 366 -59.56 35.39 15.63
CA PRO A 366 -58.26 35.40 14.96
C PRO A 366 -57.06 35.50 15.92
N THR A 367 -57.27 35.70 17.22
CA THR A 367 -56.17 35.94 18.18
C THR A 367 -55.48 34.66 18.66
N TYR A 368 -56.21 33.55 18.79
CA TYR A 368 -55.73 32.24 19.27
C TYR A 368 -54.98 32.28 20.60
N ARG A 369 -55.24 33.28 21.45
CA ARG A 369 -54.48 33.53 22.71
C ARG A 369 -54.39 32.31 23.63
N PHE A 370 -55.45 31.52 23.71
CA PHE A 370 -55.49 30.31 24.54
C PHE A 370 -54.67 29.16 23.94
N SER A 371 -54.68 29.01 22.61
CA SER A 371 -53.79 28.08 21.89
C SER A 371 -52.32 28.41 22.12
N TYR A 372 -51.96 29.69 22.00
CA TYR A 372 -50.59 30.15 22.26
C TYR A 372 -50.17 29.93 23.72
N ALA A 373 -51.06 30.19 24.69
CA ALA A 373 -50.78 29.91 26.10
C ALA A 373 -50.53 28.42 26.39
N ILE A 374 -51.27 27.51 25.72
CA ILE A 374 -51.04 26.06 25.78
C ILE A 374 -49.65 25.73 25.22
N CYS A 375 -49.32 26.20 24.01
CA CYS A 375 -48.02 25.95 23.38
C CYS A 375 -46.84 26.50 24.19
N ILE A 376 -46.97 27.68 24.81
CA ILE A 376 -45.95 28.25 25.71
C ILE A 376 -45.75 27.33 26.93
N SER A 377 -46.85 26.87 27.53
CA SER A 377 -46.81 26.02 28.74
C SER A 377 -46.15 24.67 28.47
N THR A 378 -46.51 23.99 27.38
CA THR A 378 -45.96 22.68 27.06
C THR A 378 -44.53 22.74 26.50
N ASN A 379 -44.17 23.81 25.78
CA ASN A 379 -42.78 24.09 25.38
C ASN A 379 -41.90 24.36 26.61
N GLY A 380 -42.35 25.23 27.54
CA GLY A 380 -41.66 25.48 28.80
C GLY A 380 -41.45 24.23 29.65
N LEU A 381 -42.46 23.35 29.74
CA LEU A 381 -42.34 22.05 30.40
C LEU A 381 -41.29 21.16 29.73
N ALA A 382 -41.25 21.10 28.40
CA ALA A 382 -40.26 20.31 27.66
C ALA A 382 -38.83 20.81 27.93
N ILE A 383 -38.59 22.12 27.96
CA ILE A 383 -37.29 22.73 28.31
C ILE A 383 -36.83 22.28 29.71
N VAL A 384 -37.71 22.37 30.72
CA VAL A 384 -37.40 21.97 32.09
C VAL A 384 -37.09 20.47 32.18
N MET A 385 -37.87 19.62 31.50
CA MET A 385 -37.63 18.17 31.48
C MET A 385 -36.30 17.80 30.82
N CYS A 386 -35.90 18.50 29.75
CA CYS A 386 -34.59 18.32 29.11
C CYS A 386 -33.45 18.67 30.08
N PHE A 387 -33.55 19.80 30.78
CA PHE A 387 -32.50 20.24 31.71
C PHE A 387 -32.34 19.28 32.89
N ILE A 388 -33.46 18.82 33.48
CA ILE A 388 -33.44 17.81 34.56
C ILE A 388 -32.78 16.50 34.06
N PHE A 389 -33.11 16.07 32.84
CA PHE A 389 -32.54 14.85 32.26
C PHE A 389 -31.03 14.98 32.00
N ARG A 390 -30.56 16.15 31.53
CA ARG A 390 -29.13 16.46 31.41
C ARG A 390 -28.41 16.32 32.75
N GLN A 391 -28.94 16.94 33.82
CA GLN A 391 -28.32 16.85 35.15
C GLN A 391 -28.25 15.40 35.66
N HIS A 392 -29.29 14.60 35.39
CA HIS A 392 -29.29 13.18 35.72
C HIS A 392 -28.22 12.39 34.96
N LEU A 393 -28.06 12.63 33.65
CA LEU A 393 -27.02 11.99 32.84
C LEU A 393 -25.61 12.42 33.29
N THR A 394 -25.39 13.72 33.57
CA THR A 394 -24.10 14.20 34.11
C THR A 394 -23.79 13.54 35.47
N PHE A 395 -24.79 13.38 36.34
CA PHE A 395 -24.63 12.66 37.61
C PHE A 395 -24.34 11.17 37.41
N LEU A 396 -25.01 10.48 36.47
CA LEU A 396 -24.72 9.08 36.16
C LEU A 396 -23.30 8.92 35.62
N ASN A 397 -22.87 9.75 34.66
CA ASN A 397 -21.52 9.70 34.10
C ASN A 397 -20.46 9.94 35.19
N LYS A 398 -20.66 10.92 36.07
CA LYS A 398 -19.78 11.16 37.21
C LYS A 398 -19.74 9.97 38.17
N ARG A 399 -20.90 9.38 38.47
CA ARG A 399 -21.02 8.24 39.39
C ARG A 399 -20.51 6.91 38.79
N THR A 400 -20.44 6.80 37.46
CA THR A 400 -19.73 5.71 36.78
C THR A 400 -18.22 5.91 36.94
N ALA A 401 -17.70 7.11 36.66
CA ALA A 401 -16.28 7.42 36.89
C ALA A 401 -15.85 7.26 38.37
N GLU A 402 -16.68 7.72 39.32
CA GLU A 402 -16.43 7.54 40.76
C GLU A 402 -16.44 6.04 41.16
N LYS A 403 -17.24 5.20 40.50
CA LYS A 403 -17.22 3.73 40.71
C LYS A 403 -15.99 3.07 40.08
N GLU A 404 -15.50 3.59 38.97
CA GLU A 404 -14.24 3.14 38.35
C GLU A 404 -13.05 3.47 39.26
N GLU A 405 -13.07 4.61 39.96
CA GLU A 405 -12.11 4.92 41.04
C GLU A 405 -12.32 4.04 42.31
N GLU A 406 -13.54 3.92 42.83
CA GLU A 406 -13.81 3.21 44.10
C GLU A 406 -13.59 1.69 44.04
N THR A 407 -13.67 1.06 42.85
CA THR A 407 -13.57 -0.41 42.74
C THR A 407 -12.13 -0.95 42.75
N GLY A 408 -11.11 -0.09 42.71
CA GLY A 408 -9.70 -0.49 42.91
C GLY A 408 -9.14 -1.47 41.87
N ARG A 409 -9.87 -1.76 40.79
CA ARG A 409 -9.41 -2.54 39.65
C ARG A 409 -8.94 -1.59 38.56
N ARG A 410 -7.63 -1.38 38.49
CA ARG A 410 -6.98 -0.71 37.37
C ARG A 410 -7.37 -1.46 36.08
N GLN A 411 -8.22 -0.88 35.24
CA GLN A 411 -8.36 -1.35 33.86
C GLN A 411 -7.02 -1.11 33.18
N PHE A 412 -6.31 -2.20 32.87
CA PHE A 412 -5.00 -2.15 32.25
C PHE A 412 -5.16 -1.63 30.82
N LYS A 413 -4.55 -0.48 30.55
CA LYS A 413 -4.59 0.16 29.23
C LYS A 413 -3.66 -0.54 28.26
N LEU A 414 -4.09 -0.52 27.01
CA LEU A 414 -3.33 -1.07 25.90
C LEU A 414 -2.32 -0.10 25.34
N MET A 415 -1.46 -0.59 24.45
CA MET A 415 -0.60 0.24 23.62
C MET A 415 -1.41 1.18 22.76
N VAL A 416 -1.64 2.37 23.32
CA VAL A 416 -2.00 3.56 22.56
C VAL A 416 -0.72 4.09 21.95
N THR A 417 -0.75 4.27 20.63
CA THR A 417 0.35 4.81 19.84
C THR A 417 -0.02 6.21 19.38
N LYS A 418 0.82 7.19 19.72
CA LYS A 418 0.67 8.58 19.28
C LYS A 418 1.90 8.98 18.47
N GLU A 419 1.72 9.16 17.18
CA GLU A 419 2.79 9.60 16.30
C GLU A 419 3.14 11.08 16.52
N ILE A 420 4.43 11.40 16.49
CA ILE A 420 4.97 12.76 16.66
C ILE A 420 5.50 13.22 15.30
N SER A 421 4.60 13.46 14.35
CA SER A 421 4.92 13.80 12.94
C SER A 421 4.78 15.29 12.60
N SER A 422 4.28 16.12 13.52
CA SER A 422 4.03 17.55 13.29
C SER A 422 4.83 18.46 14.22
N GLY A 423 4.85 19.77 13.92
CA GLY A 423 5.52 20.79 14.74
C GLY A 423 7.06 20.80 14.68
N TRP A 424 7.65 19.95 13.83
CA TRP A 424 9.11 19.85 13.71
C TRP A 424 9.74 21.09 13.08
N SER A 425 10.91 21.45 13.60
CA SER A 425 11.81 22.48 13.10
C SER A 425 13.25 21.98 13.20
N PHE A 426 14.16 22.53 12.40
CA PHE A 426 15.57 22.15 12.40
C PHE A 426 16.50 23.37 12.35
N THR A 427 17.75 23.18 12.78
CA THR A 427 18.80 24.20 12.80
C THR A 427 20.20 23.58 12.69
N GLN A 428 21.14 24.32 12.12
CA GLN A 428 22.58 24.04 12.12
C GLN A 428 23.17 24.52 13.45
N ILE A 429 23.74 23.61 14.24
CA ILE A 429 24.28 23.94 15.58
C ILE A 429 25.50 24.85 15.43
N GLY A 430 25.44 26.04 16.02
CA GLY A 430 26.46 27.10 15.89
C GLY A 430 26.31 28.00 14.66
N GLY A 431 25.32 27.73 13.80
CA GLY A 431 25.06 28.46 12.57
C GLY A 431 26.04 28.16 11.43
N GLY A 432 25.65 28.55 10.21
CA GLY A 432 26.45 28.38 9.00
C GLY A 432 25.65 28.73 7.74
N GLU A 433 25.98 28.05 6.63
CA GLU A 433 25.34 28.23 5.33
C GLU A 433 23.89 27.75 5.30
N GLY A 434 23.54 26.74 6.12
CA GLY A 434 22.23 26.13 6.13
C GLY A 434 21.21 26.88 6.97
N THR A 435 21.57 27.28 8.18
CA THR A 435 20.79 28.21 9.01
C THR A 435 21.71 29.16 9.76
N LYS A 436 21.23 30.38 10.02
CA LYS A 436 21.95 31.31 10.90
C LYS A 436 21.98 30.78 12.33
N ASP A 437 22.93 31.25 13.13
CA ASP A 437 22.98 30.90 14.55
C ASP A 437 21.67 31.32 15.25
N GLY A 438 21.06 30.39 15.98
CA GLY A 438 19.74 30.53 16.60
C GLY A 438 18.52 30.51 15.65
N GLU A 439 18.70 30.38 14.33
CA GLU A 439 17.58 30.25 13.38
C GLU A 439 17.02 28.83 13.36
N TRP A 440 15.75 28.69 13.75
CA TRP A 440 14.98 27.45 13.61
C TRP A 440 14.04 27.53 12.41
N VAL A 441 14.17 26.60 11.47
CA VAL A 441 13.36 26.55 10.24
C VAL A 441 12.34 25.42 10.36
N PRO A 442 11.05 25.62 10.06
CA PRO A 442 10.06 24.55 10.05
C PRO A 442 10.42 23.43 9.06
N VAL A 443 10.20 22.19 9.47
CA VAL A 443 10.28 21.01 8.59
C VAL A 443 9.00 20.92 7.75
N SER A 444 9.15 20.68 6.45
CA SER A 444 8.04 20.63 5.48
C SER A 444 7.27 19.30 5.48
N SER A 445 7.95 18.19 5.76
CA SER A 445 7.38 16.83 5.85
C SER A 445 8.20 16.01 6.84
N PHE A 446 7.59 15.10 7.58
CA PHE A 446 8.27 14.20 8.51
C PHE A 446 7.84 12.75 8.23
N PRO A 447 8.73 11.74 8.25
CA PRO A 447 10.18 11.79 8.50
C PRO A 447 10.97 12.60 7.44
N THR A 448 12.22 12.98 7.75
CA THR A 448 13.05 13.76 6.80
C THR A 448 14.56 13.65 7.08
N THR A 449 15.35 14.21 6.16
CA THR A 449 16.79 14.46 6.34
C THR A 449 17.14 15.88 5.93
N VAL A 450 18.24 16.42 6.45
CA VAL A 450 18.60 17.83 6.29
C VAL A 450 18.76 18.26 4.81
N HIS A 451 19.38 17.42 3.96
CA HIS A 451 19.54 17.74 2.54
C HIS A 451 18.19 17.99 1.86
N VAL A 452 17.18 17.16 2.17
CA VAL A 452 15.83 17.28 1.59
C VAL A 452 15.17 18.60 2.00
N GLU A 453 15.29 19.02 3.26
CA GLU A 453 14.72 20.28 3.71
C GLU A 453 15.48 21.50 3.15
N LEU A 454 16.83 21.48 3.13
CA LEU A 454 17.62 22.56 2.53
C LEU A 454 17.36 22.72 1.03
N LEU A 455 17.19 21.61 0.31
CA LEU A 455 16.88 21.60 -1.13
C LEU A 455 15.48 22.20 -1.40
N LYS A 456 14.46 21.76 -0.66
CA LYS A 456 13.10 22.34 -0.74
C LYS A 456 13.06 23.84 -0.40
N LEU A 457 13.94 24.30 0.48
CA LEU A 457 14.09 25.71 0.85
C LEU A 457 14.93 26.53 -0.15
N GLY A 458 15.55 25.89 -1.15
CA GLY A 458 16.49 26.55 -2.07
C GLY A 458 17.76 27.09 -1.39
N ARG A 459 18.16 26.51 -0.24
CA ARG A 459 19.37 26.89 0.51
C ARG A 459 20.62 26.13 0.05
N ILE A 460 20.44 25.01 -0.65
CA ILE A 460 21.49 24.31 -1.39
C ILE A 460 21.06 24.17 -2.86
N PRO A 461 21.99 24.14 -3.82
CA PRO A 461 21.69 23.72 -5.19
C PRO A 461 21.29 22.24 -5.23
N ASP A 462 20.68 21.81 -6.33
CA ASP A 462 20.39 20.39 -6.58
C ASP A 462 21.72 19.62 -6.81
N PRO A 463 22.11 18.68 -5.93
CA PRO A 463 23.38 17.96 -6.04
C PRO A 463 23.43 16.97 -7.19
N PHE A 464 22.30 16.70 -7.87
CA PHE A 464 22.24 15.85 -9.07
C PHE A 464 22.45 16.65 -10.38
N VAL A 465 22.83 17.93 -10.29
CA VAL A 465 23.09 18.81 -11.43
C VAL A 465 24.53 19.33 -11.42
N GLY A 466 25.17 19.33 -12.59
CA GLY A 466 26.47 19.95 -12.83
C GLY A 466 27.60 19.36 -11.99
N LEU A 467 28.12 20.16 -11.06
CA LEU A 467 29.15 19.79 -10.09
C LEU A 467 28.68 20.02 -8.64
N HIS A 468 27.38 20.28 -8.43
CA HIS A 468 26.81 20.74 -7.16
C HIS A 468 26.95 19.75 -6.00
N GLU A 469 27.19 18.46 -6.27
CA GLU A 469 27.61 17.48 -5.27
C GLU A 469 28.74 18.03 -4.39
N TRP A 470 29.72 18.70 -4.97
CA TRP A 470 30.87 19.25 -4.23
C TRP A 470 30.50 20.50 -3.41
N ASP A 471 29.47 21.24 -3.81
CA ASP A 471 29.01 22.46 -3.15
C ASP A 471 28.19 22.18 -1.88
N VAL A 472 27.70 20.93 -1.68
CA VAL A 472 26.85 20.55 -0.53
C VAL A 472 27.54 19.72 0.54
N GLN A 473 28.84 19.40 0.39
CA GLN A 473 29.58 18.52 1.32
C GLN A 473 29.56 19.01 2.78
N TRP A 474 29.56 20.33 2.99
CA TRP A 474 29.52 20.95 4.32
C TRP A 474 28.28 20.57 5.14
N VAL A 475 27.18 20.14 4.51
CA VAL A 475 25.95 19.71 5.17
C VAL A 475 26.22 18.48 6.04
N GLY A 476 26.94 17.49 5.49
CA GLY A 476 27.33 16.27 6.21
C GLY A 476 28.48 16.49 7.21
N GLU A 477 29.27 17.55 7.04
CA GLU A 477 30.30 17.95 8.00
C GLU A 477 29.75 18.76 9.20
N SER A 478 28.53 19.26 9.09
CA SER A 478 27.88 20.08 10.11
C SER A 478 27.19 19.27 11.22
N GLN A 479 26.93 19.92 12.34
CA GLN A 479 26.07 19.38 13.40
C GLN A 479 24.66 19.99 13.28
N TRP A 480 23.64 19.20 13.57
CA TRP A 480 22.24 19.57 13.30
C TRP A 480 21.35 19.24 14.47
N ALA A 481 20.37 20.09 14.77
CA ALA A 481 19.34 19.80 15.75
C ALA A 481 17.95 19.83 15.12
N PHE A 482 17.09 18.91 15.55
CA PHE A 482 15.66 18.87 15.23
C PHE A 482 14.85 19.03 16.52
N LYS A 483 13.79 19.83 16.49
CA LYS A 483 12.98 20.12 17.67
C LYS A 483 11.49 20.18 17.35
N THR A 484 10.67 19.61 18.22
CA THR A 484 9.20 19.73 18.19
C THR A 484 8.62 19.86 19.60
N THR A 485 7.34 20.21 19.68
CA THR A 485 6.55 20.19 20.91
C THR A 485 5.28 19.36 20.73
N PHE A 486 4.94 18.53 21.71
CA PHE A 486 3.75 17.68 21.70
C PHE A 486 3.07 17.67 23.06
N ASP A 487 1.74 17.67 23.07
CA ASP A 487 0.96 17.63 24.31
C ASP A 487 0.78 16.20 24.82
N VAL A 488 0.79 16.03 26.15
CA VAL A 488 0.56 14.77 26.86
C VAL A 488 -0.53 15.00 27.91
N SER A 489 -1.54 14.15 27.92
CA SER A 489 -2.67 14.20 28.87
C SER A 489 -2.38 13.38 30.13
N GLU A 490 -3.16 13.60 31.20
CA GLU A 490 -3.12 12.73 32.39
C GLU A 490 -3.42 11.26 32.03
N SER A 491 -4.30 11.04 31.06
CA SER A 491 -4.64 9.71 30.54
C SER A 491 -3.51 9.02 29.77
N ASP A 492 -2.55 9.77 29.22
CA ASP A 492 -1.35 9.21 28.55
C ASP A 492 -0.29 8.77 29.59
N LEU A 493 -0.29 9.37 30.79
CA LEU A 493 0.65 9.06 31.87
C LEU A 493 0.11 8.02 32.88
N SER A 494 -1.16 7.66 32.81
CA SER A 494 -1.77 6.65 33.68
C SER A 494 -1.28 5.20 33.49
N PRO A 495 -0.92 4.71 32.28
CA PRO A 495 -0.42 3.34 32.09
C PRO A 495 0.97 3.13 32.72
N SER A 496 1.33 1.91 33.10
CA SER A 496 2.61 1.61 33.77
C SER A 496 3.83 2.00 32.92
N TYR A 497 3.79 1.70 31.61
CA TYR A 497 4.83 2.02 30.64
C TYR A 497 4.42 3.21 29.78
N VAL A 498 5.36 4.14 29.60
CA VAL A 498 5.26 5.25 28.66
C VAL A 498 6.63 5.43 28.05
N ASP A 499 6.78 5.03 26.79
CA ASP A 499 8.03 5.03 26.04
C ASP A 499 7.95 5.97 24.84
N LEU A 500 9.07 6.61 24.49
CA LEU A 500 9.29 7.13 23.15
C LEU A 500 10.01 6.07 22.31
N VAL A 501 9.53 5.86 21.09
CA VAL A 501 10.09 4.94 20.10
C VAL A 501 10.51 5.74 18.87
N PHE A 502 11.73 5.49 18.42
CA PHE A 502 12.38 6.13 17.28
C PHE A 502 12.73 5.03 16.28
N ASP A 503 12.00 4.93 15.16
CA ASP A 503 12.14 3.81 14.22
C ASP A 503 13.48 3.81 13.46
N GLY A 504 14.17 4.94 13.47
CA GLY A 504 15.47 5.12 12.81
C GLY A 504 15.93 6.57 12.90
N LEU A 505 17.11 6.78 13.49
CA LEU A 505 17.80 8.07 13.56
C LEU A 505 19.12 7.95 12.80
N ASP A 506 19.42 8.90 11.92
CA ASP A 506 20.63 8.89 11.09
C ASP A 506 21.64 9.93 11.58
N THR A 507 22.71 9.57 12.29
CA THR A 507 23.02 8.26 12.90
C THR A 507 23.42 8.40 14.37
N PHE A 508 24.35 9.32 14.67
CA PHE A 508 24.75 9.62 16.05
C PHE A 508 23.87 10.74 16.60
N ALA A 509 22.73 10.40 17.20
CA ALA A 509 21.81 11.37 17.81
C ALA A 509 21.83 11.30 19.34
N THR A 510 21.84 12.46 19.99
CA THR A 510 21.55 12.64 21.43
C THR A 510 20.13 13.19 21.55
N VAL A 511 19.28 12.48 22.29
CA VAL A 511 17.86 12.84 22.45
C VAL A 511 17.63 13.48 23.80
N HIS A 512 17.01 14.65 23.81
CA HIS A 512 16.60 15.38 25.01
C HIS A 512 15.08 15.55 25.06
N LEU A 513 14.50 15.32 26.24
CA LEU A 513 13.07 15.49 26.52
C LEU A 513 12.92 16.44 27.71
N ASN A 514 12.24 17.59 27.49
CA ASN A 514 12.12 18.67 28.47
C ASN A 514 13.47 19.16 29.05
N GLY A 515 14.55 19.08 28.26
CA GLY A 515 15.91 19.47 28.65
C GLY A 515 16.76 18.35 29.25
N GLU A 516 16.17 17.25 29.73
CA GLU A 516 16.91 16.09 30.24
C GLU A 516 17.24 15.10 29.12
N LYS A 517 18.45 14.51 29.16
CA LYS A 517 18.91 13.51 28.18
C LYS A 517 18.15 12.19 28.36
N LEU A 518 17.50 11.73 27.31
CA LEU A 518 16.69 10.50 27.26
C LEU A 518 17.49 9.29 26.76
N LEU A 519 18.23 9.42 25.66
CA LEU A 519 19.06 8.35 25.06
C LEU A 519 20.13 8.91 24.11
N GLU A 520 21.09 8.05 23.74
CA GLU A 520 22.05 8.26 22.65
C GLU A 520 21.97 7.09 21.65
N THR A 521 22.20 7.38 20.37
CA THR A 521 22.16 6.41 19.27
C THR A 521 23.48 6.36 18.49
N SER A 522 23.69 5.27 17.76
CA SER A 522 24.90 5.05 16.94
C SER A 522 24.69 4.14 15.73
N ASN A 523 23.45 3.68 15.48
CA ASN A 523 23.11 2.78 14.39
C ASN A 523 21.82 3.23 13.68
N GLN A 524 21.94 3.55 12.39
CA GLN A 524 20.84 4.00 11.53
C GLN A 524 19.74 2.93 11.35
N PHE A 525 20.11 1.66 11.44
CA PHE A 525 19.28 0.49 11.11
C PHE A 525 18.53 -0.12 12.30
N VAL A 526 18.68 0.49 13.48
CA VAL A 526 18.08 0.06 14.75
C VAL A 526 16.95 1.03 15.14
N ALA A 527 15.80 0.47 15.51
CA ALA A 527 14.75 1.20 16.19
C ALA A 527 15.04 1.24 17.70
N TYR A 528 14.97 2.43 18.29
CA TYR A 528 15.28 2.67 19.70
C TYR A 528 14.01 2.93 20.51
N ARG A 529 13.89 2.27 21.67
CA ARG A 529 12.79 2.48 22.64
C ARG A 529 13.38 2.94 23.98
N SER A 530 12.87 4.04 24.54
CA SER A 530 13.28 4.53 25.86
C SER A 530 12.10 5.03 26.68
N THR A 531 12.06 4.67 27.97
CA THR A 531 10.97 5.02 28.88
C THR A 531 11.01 6.51 29.23
N ALA A 532 10.04 7.24 28.68
CA ALA A 532 9.87 8.68 28.81
C ALA A 532 9.08 9.10 30.07
N LYS A 533 8.34 8.18 30.72
CA LYS A 533 7.34 8.47 31.76
C LYS A 533 7.76 9.49 32.84
N LYS A 534 9.01 9.43 33.31
CA LYS A 534 9.52 10.29 34.40
C LYS A 534 9.88 11.70 33.94
N LEU A 535 10.16 11.88 32.66
CA LEU A 535 10.57 13.16 32.06
C LEU A 535 9.40 13.93 31.43
N LEU A 536 8.28 13.24 31.19
CA LEU A 536 7.05 13.84 30.68
C LEU A 536 6.28 14.59 31.77
N LYS A 537 5.62 15.67 31.36
CA LYS A 537 4.68 16.46 32.17
C LYS A 537 3.33 16.55 31.45
N VAL A 538 2.26 16.77 32.21
CA VAL A 538 0.93 17.04 31.63
C VAL A 538 0.97 18.39 30.90
N GLY A 539 0.35 18.45 29.72
CA GLY A 539 0.46 19.57 28.79
C GLY A 539 1.63 19.43 27.82
N THR A 540 2.20 20.55 27.40
CA THR A 540 3.18 20.62 26.31
C THR A 540 4.57 20.16 26.73
N ASN A 541 5.13 19.18 26.03
CA ASN A 541 6.47 18.64 26.20
C ASN A 541 7.35 19.04 25.00
N GLU A 542 8.64 19.31 25.23
CA GLU A 542 9.60 19.62 24.16
C GLU A 542 10.54 18.42 23.92
N LEU A 543 10.68 18.01 22.66
CA LEU A 543 11.59 16.96 22.21
C LEU A 543 12.66 17.59 21.29
N LEU A 544 13.92 17.37 21.62
CA LEU A 544 15.09 17.87 20.91
C LEU A 544 16.01 16.69 20.54
N LEU A 545 16.43 16.63 19.27
CA LEU A 545 17.34 15.61 18.74
C LEU A 545 18.59 16.33 18.21
N GLU A 546 19.75 16.10 18.81
CA GLU A 546 21.03 16.66 18.37
C GLU A 546 21.86 15.61 17.63
N PHE A 547 22.14 15.83 16.36
CA PHE A 547 22.90 14.94 15.50
C PHE A 547 24.36 15.40 15.36
N ALA A 548 25.29 14.52 15.68
CA ALA A 548 26.72 14.73 15.49
C ALA A 548 27.17 14.37 14.06
N ASN A 549 28.19 15.06 13.56
CA ASN A 549 28.86 14.75 12.30
C ASN A 549 29.39 13.30 12.32
N ALA A 550 28.76 12.43 11.51
CA ALA A 550 29.06 11.00 11.46
C ALA A 550 30.43 10.69 10.84
N LEU A 551 30.87 11.46 9.82
CA LEU A 551 32.18 11.31 9.19
C LEU A 551 33.31 11.59 10.19
N LYS A 552 33.19 12.68 10.95
CA LYS A 552 34.14 13.04 12.01
C LYS A 552 34.15 11.98 13.11
N LYS A 553 32.99 11.49 13.55
CA LYS A 553 32.90 10.42 14.55
C LYS A 553 33.54 9.12 14.08
N GLY A 554 33.30 8.71 12.84
CA GLY A 554 33.97 7.56 12.23
C GLY A 554 35.49 7.72 12.21
N ARG A 555 36.00 8.88 11.76
CA ARG A 555 37.45 9.18 11.71
C ARG A 555 38.09 9.26 13.09
N GLU A 556 37.37 9.72 14.11
CA GLU A 556 37.81 9.66 15.52
C GLU A 556 37.98 8.20 15.97
N ILE A 557 37.00 7.33 15.72
CA ILE A 557 37.06 5.90 16.07
C ILE A 557 38.15 5.18 15.29
N GLU A 558 38.31 5.43 13.98
CA GLU A 558 39.39 4.87 13.16
C GLU A 558 40.77 5.24 13.73
N LYS A 559 40.96 6.51 14.11
CA LYS A 559 42.23 6.98 14.70
C LYS A 559 42.57 6.26 16.02
N GLU A 560 41.56 5.90 16.81
CA GLU A 560 41.75 5.14 18.06
C GLU A 560 41.96 3.64 17.84
N ARG A 561 41.34 3.06 16.80
CA ARG A 561 41.27 1.60 16.57
C ARG A 561 42.19 1.10 15.45
N GLY A 562 42.88 2.00 14.74
CA GLY A 562 43.61 1.71 13.51
C GLY A 562 42.68 1.75 12.29
N LYS A 563 43.27 1.78 11.09
CA LYS A 563 42.54 1.79 9.81
C LYS A 563 42.37 0.38 9.25
N LEU A 564 41.16 0.08 8.75
CA LEU A 564 40.81 -1.20 8.10
C LEU A 564 40.72 -1.05 6.57
N ASN A 565 40.77 -2.18 5.87
CA ASN A 565 40.78 -2.22 4.41
C ASN A 565 39.35 -2.20 3.83
N LEU A 566 39.21 -1.57 2.66
CA LEU A 566 37.97 -1.51 1.89
C LEU A 566 38.26 -1.29 0.41
N TRP A 567 37.24 -1.51 -0.42
CA TRP A 567 37.35 -1.30 -1.86
C TRP A 567 37.04 0.15 -2.28
N ASN A 568 36.02 0.77 -1.70
CA ASN A 568 35.56 2.12 -2.06
C ASN A 568 34.97 2.92 -0.87
N GLY A 569 34.98 4.25 -0.97
CA GLY A 569 34.54 5.21 0.05
C GLY A 569 35.61 5.59 1.07
N ASP A 570 35.28 6.52 1.98
CA ASP A 570 36.14 6.86 3.13
C ASP A 570 36.22 5.66 4.11
N SER A 571 37.43 5.30 4.57
CA SER A 571 37.66 4.12 5.41
C SER A 571 36.96 4.17 6.77
N SER A 572 36.62 5.36 7.27
CA SER A 572 35.91 5.52 8.52
C SER A 572 34.48 4.96 8.52
N ARG A 573 33.86 4.77 7.34
CA ARG A 573 32.51 4.19 7.22
C ARG A 573 32.36 2.82 7.84
N LEU A 574 33.46 2.06 7.91
CA LEU A 574 33.52 0.71 8.48
C LEU A 574 33.20 0.70 9.99
N TYR A 575 33.41 1.83 10.68
CA TYR A 575 33.16 1.96 12.13
C TYR A 575 31.76 2.48 12.46
N VAL A 576 30.96 2.85 11.45
CA VAL A 576 29.65 3.51 11.62
C VAL A 576 28.57 2.67 10.97
N ARG A 577 27.56 2.27 11.75
CA ARG A 577 26.37 1.56 11.22
C ARG A 577 25.40 2.58 10.60
N LYS A 578 25.69 2.95 9.35
CA LYS A 578 24.95 3.89 8.48
C LYS A 578 24.91 3.31 7.07
N ALA A 579 23.95 3.70 6.23
CA ALA A 579 23.94 3.41 4.80
C ALA A 579 25.31 3.73 4.17
N GLN A 580 25.97 2.71 3.62
CA GLN A 580 27.40 2.81 3.27
C GLN A 580 27.60 3.68 2.03
N TYR A 581 26.64 3.65 1.09
CA TYR A 581 26.66 4.46 -0.12
C TYR A 581 26.64 5.98 0.13
N ASN A 582 26.22 6.46 1.32
CA ASN A 582 26.27 7.89 1.67
C ASN A 582 27.71 8.45 1.68
N TYR A 583 28.72 7.59 1.83
CA TYR A 583 30.14 7.95 1.76
C TYR A 583 30.69 7.98 0.32
N GLY A 584 29.80 7.95 -0.69
CA GLY A 584 30.14 7.74 -2.10
C GLY A 584 30.25 6.27 -2.46
N TRP A 585 29.91 5.96 -3.72
CA TRP A 585 30.10 4.63 -4.28
C TRP A 585 30.49 4.73 -5.77
N ASP A 586 30.84 3.62 -6.43
CA ASP A 586 31.30 3.61 -7.83
C ASP A 586 30.16 3.82 -8.85
N TRP A 587 28.95 3.99 -8.33
CA TRP A 587 27.74 4.43 -9.00
C TRP A 587 27.00 5.57 -8.28
N GLY A 588 27.54 6.14 -7.19
CA GLY A 588 26.76 7.01 -6.29
C GLY A 588 27.54 8.20 -5.70
N PRO A 589 26.86 9.30 -5.33
CA PRO A 589 27.49 10.53 -4.89
C PRO A 589 27.91 10.45 -3.42
N ILE A 590 28.83 11.32 -3.01
CA ILE A 590 29.11 11.53 -1.58
C ILE A 590 28.01 12.45 -1.02
N LEU A 591 26.96 11.87 -0.44
CA LEU A 591 25.87 12.62 0.22
C LEU A 591 25.66 12.11 1.65
N MET A 592 26.44 12.67 2.56
CA MET A 592 26.43 12.34 3.99
C MET A 592 25.21 12.95 4.71
N THR A 593 24.02 12.44 4.37
CA THR A 593 22.76 12.92 4.95
C THR A 593 22.60 12.55 6.44
N VAL A 594 21.67 13.24 7.11
CA VAL A 594 21.51 13.26 8.57
C VAL A 594 20.08 13.64 8.94
N GLY A 595 19.54 13.05 10.00
CA GLY A 595 18.22 13.41 10.54
C GLY A 595 17.34 12.23 11.01
N PRO A 596 16.12 12.51 11.48
CA PRO A 596 15.13 11.50 11.82
C PRO A 596 14.51 10.91 10.55
N TRP A 597 15.17 9.89 10.00
CA TRP A 597 14.82 9.30 8.70
C TRP A 597 13.61 8.35 8.74
N LYS A 598 13.16 7.95 9.93
CA LYS A 598 11.90 7.21 10.16
C LYS A 598 11.06 7.84 11.28
N ALA A 599 9.85 7.30 11.48
CA ALA A 599 8.85 7.85 12.39
C ALA A 599 9.29 7.84 13.87
N ILE A 600 8.67 8.73 14.64
CA ILE A 600 8.84 8.83 16.10
C ILE A 600 7.45 8.77 16.74
N ARG A 601 7.28 7.91 17.75
CA ARG A 601 5.99 7.65 18.39
C ARG A 601 6.11 7.61 19.91
N LEU A 602 5.06 8.06 20.60
CA LEU A 602 4.84 7.82 22.02
C LEU A 602 3.96 6.57 22.17
N HIS A 603 4.44 5.58 22.90
CA HIS A 603 3.69 4.37 23.23
C HIS A 603 3.36 4.36 24.72
N THR A 604 2.07 4.28 25.06
CA THR A 604 1.60 4.22 26.47
C THR A 604 0.83 2.93 26.69
N TYR A 605 1.21 2.10 27.67
CA TYR A 605 0.59 0.78 27.90
C TYR A 605 0.81 0.23 29.31
N ASP A 606 -0.08 -0.67 29.73
CA ASP A 606 0.12 -1.61 30.84
C ASP A 606 0.46 -3.03 30.33
N VAL A 607 -0.06 -3.38 29.14
CA VAL A 607 0.22 -4.62 28.40
C VAL A 607 0.48 -4.29 26.92
N SER A 608 1.52 -4.89 26.34
CA SER A 608 1.88 -4.72 24.93
C SER A 608 2.42 -6.02 24.35
N VAL A 609 1.82 -6.47 23.25
CA VAL A 609 2.45 -7.46 22.37
C VAL A 609 3.74 -6.85 21.81
N GLN A 610 4.85 -7.57 21.93
CA GLN A 610 6.17 -7.19 21.44
C GLN A 610 6.46 -7.79 20.07
N ASP A 611 5.91 -8.98 19.80
CA ASP A 611 6.16 -9.74 18.58
C ASP A 611 5.00 -10.72 18.31
N VAL A 612 4.64 -10.84 17.03
CA VAL A 612 3.72 -11.84 16.49
C VAL A 612 4.47 -12.61 15.43
N ASP A 613 4.98 -13.77 15.84
CA ASP A 613 5.86 -14.65 15.06
C ASP A 613 5.04 -15.71 14.32
N ILE A 614 4.80 -15.47 13.04
CA ILE A 614 4.13 -16.39 12.12
C ILE A 614 5.21 -17.13 11.32
N ARG A 615 5.40 -18.43 11.59
CA ARG A 615 6.35 -19.30 10.86
C ARG A 615 5.62 -20.41 10.15
N SER A 616 5.76 -20.47 8.82
CA SER A 616 5.35 -21.62 8.01
C SER A 616 6.54 -22.52 7.72
N VAL A 617 6.39 -23.83 7.90
CA VAL A 617 7.26 -24.87 7.33
C VAL A 617 6.43 -25.66 6.32
N VAL A 618 6.93 -25.76 5.09
CA VAL A 618 6.29 -26.52 4.01
C VAL A 618 7.12 -27.78 3.75
N SER A 619 6.49 -28.95 3.79
CA SER A 619 7.17 -30.24 3.62
C SER A 619 7.52 -30.54 2.15
N PRO A 620 8.34 -31.57 1.85
CA PRO A 620 8.53 -32.05 0.48
C PRO A 620 7.22 -32.51 -0.19
N GLU A 621 6.26 -33.01 0.58
CA GLU A 621 4.90 -33.39 0.15
C GLU A 621 3.96 -32.17 0.00
N LEU A 622 4.49 -30.96 0.23
CA LEU A 622 3.82 -29.67 0.16
C LEU A 622 2.72 -29.45 1.22
N ASP A 623 2.68 -30.27 2.27
CA ASP A 623 1.87 -30.01 3.45
C ASP A 623 2.47 -28.84 4.26
N VAL A 624 1.63 -28.02 4.89
CA VAL A 624 2.06 -26.81 5.60
C VAL A 624 1.78 -26.91 7.10
N ASN A 625 2.83 -26.75 7.89
CA ASN A 625 2.77 -26.51 9.32
C ASN A 625 2.97 -25.02 9.59
N LEU A 626 1.93 -24.36 10.09
CA LEU A 626 1.93 -22.94 10.43
C LEU A 626 1.88 -22.77 11.94
N THR A 627 2.95 -22.23 12.51
CA THR A 627 3.06 -21.87 13.93
C THR A 627 2.86 -20.37 14.09
N VAL A 628 2.02 -19.98 15.05
CA VAL A 628 1.75 -18.58 15.40
C VAL A 628 2.06 -18.39 16.88
N THR A 629 3.10 -17.60 17.18
CA THR A 629 3.53 -17.31 18.56
C THR A 629 3.40 -15.82 18.84
N VAL A 630 2.75 -15.46 19.95
CA VAL A 630 2.65 -14.08 20.44
C VAL A 630 3.48 -13.92 21.69
N ASN A 631 4.34 -12.91 21.71
CA ASN A 631 5.15 -12.53 22.87
C ASN A 631 4.62 -11.23 23.47
N VAL A 632 4.39 -11.18 24.78
CA VAL A 632 3.81 -10.04 25.50
C VAL A 632 4.80 -9.48 26.53
N LEU A 633 4.82 -8.16 26.66
CA LEU A 633 5.39 -7.45 27.80
C LEU A 633 4.24 -6.89 28.64
N SER A 634 4.28 -7.12 29.95
CA SER A 634 3.29 -6.61 30.90
C SER A 634 3.95 -6.14 32.19
N ASP A 635 3.19 -5.38 32.99
CA ASP A 635 3.55 -5.07 34.37
C ASP A 635 3.83 -6.38 35.17
N PRO A 636 4.92 -6.50 35.96
CA PRO A 636 5.22 -7.70 36.73
C PRO A 636 4.17 -8.07 37.79
N SER A 637 3.25 -7.16 38.12
CA SER A 637 2.11 -7.45 39.00
C SER A 637 0.94 -8.15 38.30
N LEU A 638 0.97 -8.29 36.97
CA LEU A 638 -0.03 -8.99 36.18
C LEU A 638 0.22 -10.50 36.10
N GLN A 639 -0.82 -11.29 36.35
CA GLN A 639 -0.77 -12.74 36.18
C GLN A 639 -1.08 -13.11 34.72
N LEU A 640 -0.05 -13.24 33.89
CA LEU A 640 -0.18 -13.42 32.43
C LEU A 640 -0.96 -14.68 32.00
N SER A 641 -0.94 -15.76 32.78
CA SER A 641 -1.72 -16.98 32.52
C SER A 641 -3.25 -16.81 32.58
N SER A 642 -3.70 -15.59 32.86
CA SER A 642 -5.08 -15.15 32.85
C SER A 642 -5.55 -14.54 31.51
N TYR A 643 -4.63 -14.26 30.59
CA TYR A 643 -4.92 -13.83 29.21
C TYR A 643 -4.95 -15.02 28.23
N SER A 644 -5.64 -14.86 27.09
CA SER A 644 -5.70 -15.88 26.04
C SER A 644 -5.52 -15.33 24.62
N MET A 645 -4.97 -16.16 23.75
CA MET A 645 -4.73 -15.91 22.34
C MET A 645 -5.63 -16.81 21.49
N LYS A 646 -5.92 -16.32 20.29
CA LYS A 646 -6.52 -17.04 19.18
C LYS A 646 -5.75 -16.60 17.94
N ALA A 647 -5.59 -17.54 17.03
CA ALA A 647 -5.18 -17.25 15.67
C ALA A 647 -6.29 -17.72 14.72
N THR A 648 -6.56 -16.90 13.71
CA THR A 648 -7.54 -17.16 12.66
C THR A 648 -6.82 -17.01 11.33
N LEU A 649 -6.66 -18.12 10.60
CA LEU A 649 -6.08 -18.14 9.27
C LEU A 649 -7.19 -17.95 8.24
N LYS A 650 -7.07 -16.93 7.39
CA LYS A 650 -7.98 -16.64 6.26
C LYS A 650 -7.32 -16.93 4.92
N ASN A 651 -8.11 -17.46 3.99
CA ASN A 651 -7.75 -17.63 2.58
C ASN A 651 -7.57 -16.26 1.87
N PRO A 652 -6.98 -16.22 0.65
CA PRO A 652 -6.80 -14.98 -0.11
C PRO A 652 -8.09 -14.24 -0.51
N ASP A 653 -9.24 -14.91 -0.47
CA ASP A 653 -10.56 -14.29 -0.67
C ASP A 653 -11.16 -13.67 0.63
N GLY A 654 -10.44 -13.76 1.75
CA GLY A 654 -10.86 -13.29 3.07
C GLY A 654 -11.72 -14.29 3.86
N THR A 655 -12.02 -15.47 3.33
CA THR A 655 -12.79 -16.50 4.06
C THR A 655 -11.95 -17.16 5.16
N VAL A 656 -12.52 -17.41 6.34
CA VAL A 656 -11.83 -18.12 7.43
C VAL A 656 -11.59 -19.58 7.02
N ARG A 657 -10.34 -20.01 7.01
CA ARG A 657 -9.92 -21.38 6.70
C ARG A 657 -9.77 -22.23 7.97
N LEU A 658 -8.99 -21.75 8.93
CA LEU A 658 -8.72 -22.47 10.17
C LEU A 658 -8.65 -21.51 11.36
N GLU A 659 -8.90 -22.06 12.53
CA GLU A 659 -9.01 -21.30 13.76
C GLU A 659 -8.57 -22.11 14.99
N ARG A 660 -7.94 -21.42 15.93
CA ARG A 660 -7.55 -21.94 17.25
C ARG A 660 -7.72 -20.83 18.27
N ALA A 661 -8.54 -21.04 19.29
CA ALA A 661 -8.87 -20.04 20.29
C ALA A 661 -8.56 -20.51 21.72
N ASN A 662 -8.62 -19.60 22.70
CA ASN A 662 -8.31 -19.85 24.12
C ASN A 662 -6.91 -20.42 24.43
N VAL A 663 -5.92 -20.17 23.57
CA VAL A 663 -4.51 -20.50 23.84
C VAL A 663 -4.01 -19.61 24.98
N ARG A 664 -3.81 -20.17 26.18
CA ARG A 664 -3.32 -19.38 27.33
C ARG A 664 -1.85 -19.01 27.19
N PHE A 665 -1.48 -17.84 27.71
CA PHE A 665 -0.09 -17.46 27.87
C PHE A 665 0.58 -18.32 28.96
N SER A 666 1.81 -18.73 28.70
CA SER A 666 2.69 -19.39 29.67
C SER A 666 3.32 -18.37 30.63
N ASP A 667 3.93 -18.88 31.70
CA ASP A 667 4.73 -18.06 32.63
C ASP A 667 5.97 -17.41 31.96
N SER A 668 6.31 -17.79 30.72
CA SER A 668 7.32 -17.15 29.86
C SER A 668 6.78 -16.00 29.00
N ALA A 669 5.58 -15.49 29.31
CA ALA A 669 4.93 -14.36 28.63
C ALA A 669 4.65 -14.58 27.12
N SER A 670 4.47 -15.84 26.72
CA SER A 670 4.26 -16.26 25.33
C SER A 670 3.03 -17.16 25.18
N ALA A 671 2.30 -17.04 24.07
CA ALA A 671 1.24 -17.97 23.68
C ALA A 671 1.53 -18.50 22.26
N GLN A 672 1.25 -19.79 22.00
CA GLN A 672 1.60 -20.46 20.74
C GLN A 672 0.45 -21.31 20.22
N SER A 673 0.19 -21.21 18.91
CA SER A 673 -0.81 -22.01 18.21
C SER A 673 -0.23 -22.66 16.95
N GLU A 674 -0.80 -23.79 16.56
CA GLU A 674 -0.36 -24.58 15.41
C GLU A 674 -1.54 -24.96 14.51
N PHE A 675 -1.34 -24.79 13.21
CA PHE A 675 -2.21 -25.24 12.14
C PHE A 675 -1.45 -26.22 11.25
N HIS A 676 -2.11 -27.32 10.90
CA HIS A 676 -1.64 -28.27 9.91
C HIS A 676 -2.62 -28.21 8.72
N LEU A 677 -2.08 -28.10 7.52
CA LEU A 677 -2.81 -27.95 6.26
C LEU A 677 -2.26 -28.98 5.28
N SER A 678 -3.11 -29.85 4.74
CA SER A 678 -2.63 -30.81 3.73
C SER A 678 -2.68 -30.22 2.32
N SER A 679 -1.69 -30.54 1.49
CA SER A 679 -1.67 -30.23 0.05
C SER A 679 -2.89 -30.79 -0.69
N SER A 680 -3.50 -31.85 -0.17
CA SER A 680 -4.74 -32.45 -0.70
C SER A 680 -6.01 -31.58 -0.54
N GLU A 681 -5.98 -30.54 0.30
CA GLU A 681 -7.16 -29.71 0.63
C GLU A 681 -7.27 -28.42 -0.22
N SER A 682 -6.82 -28.44 -1.48
CA SER A 682 -6.78 -27.27 -2.37
C SER A 682 -6.13 -26.04 -1.70
N LEU A 683 -4.86 -26.20 -1.29
CA LEU A 683 -4.04 -25.12 -0.76
C LEU A 683 -3.32 -24.40 -1.91
N GLU A 684 -3.40 -23.07 -1.97
CA GLU A 684 -2.63 -22.28 -2.95
C GLU A 684 -1.27 -21.90 -2.34
N LEU A 685 -0.18 -22.29 -3.01
CA LEU A 685 1.18 -21.92 -2.60
C LEU A 685 1.67 -20.69 -3.37
N TRP A 686 2.61 -19.96 -2.77
CA TRP A 686 3.32 -18.86 -3.41
C TRP A 686 4.44 -19.38 -4.32
N TYR A 687 4.46 -18.87 -5.55
CA TYR A 687 5.50 -19.11 -6.55
C TYR A 687 6.05 -17.77 -7.05
N PRO A 688 7.33 -17.70 -7.47
CA PRO A 688 7.85 -16.50 -8.10
C PRO A 688 7.22 -16.24 -9.48
N VAL A 689 7.39 -15.01 -9.97
CA VAL A 689 7.03 -14.59 -11.34
C VAL A 689 7.49 -15.64 -12.37
N GLY A 690 6.57 -16.00 -13.28
CA GLY A 690 6.77 -17.00 -14.34
C GLY A 690 6.45 -18.45 -13.94
N TYR A 691 6.36 -18.77 -12.64
CA TYR A 691 6.19 -20.15 -12.16
C TYR A 691 4.85 -20.42 -11.45
N GLY A 692 4.03 -19.40 -11.19
CA GLY A 692 2.69 -19.57 -10.62
C GLY A 692 2.09 -18.26 -10.12
N LYS A 693 1.10 -18.38 -9.23
CA LYS A 693 0.46 -17.25 -8.54
C LYS A 693 1.16 -16.94 -7.21
N GLN A 694 0.82 -15.77 -6.66
CA GLN A 694 1.30 -15.22 -5.40
C GLN A 694 0.13 -15.06 -4.40
N PRO A 695 -0.57 -16.15 -4.00
CA PRO A 695 -1.67 -16.08 -3.04
C PRO A 695 -1.21 -15.49 -1.70
N ILE A 696 -1.96 -14.52 -1.18
CA ILE A 696 -1.69 -13.88 0.12
C ILE A 696 -2.79 -14.28 1.09
N TYR A 697 -2.44 -15.09 2.09
CA TYR A 697 -3.29 -15.40 3.23
C TYR A 697 -3.16 -14.29 4.28
N SER A 698 -4.09 -14.21 5.23
CA SER A 698 -3.91 -13.42 6.45
C SER A 698 -4.05 -14.29 7.69
N VAL A 699 -3.22 -13.99 8.69
CA VAL A 699 -3.37 -14.53 10.05
C VAL A 699 -3.79 -13.36 10.93
N GLU A 700 -5.00 -13.46 11.45
CA GLU A 700 -5.51 -12.56 12.49
C GLU A 700 -5.18 -13.14 13.85
N VAL A 701 -4.50 -12.35 14.68
CA VAL A 701 -3.95 -12.78 15.95
C VAL A 701 -4.33 -11.78 17.02
N GLU A 702 -5.12 -12.24 17.98
CA GLU A 702 -5.77 -11.34 18.91
C GLU A 702 -5.39 -11.74 20.34
N VAL A 703 -5.66 -10.92 21.35
CA VAL A 703 -5.42 -11.25 22.77
C VAL A 703 -6.63 -10.85 23.59
N SER A 704 -7.09 -11.72 24.49
CA SER A 704 -8.23 -11.49 25.41
C SER A 704 -7.79 -11.44 26.86
N ASP A 705 -8.50 -10.67 27.66
CA ASP A 705 -8.41 -10.67 29.13
C ASP A 705 -9.27 -11.77 29.77
N LEU A 706 -9.31 -11.79 31.11
CA LEU A 706 -10.10 -12.72 31.93
C LEU A 706 -11.61 -12.62 31.74
N GLN A 707 -12.11 -11.52 31.19
CA GLN A 707 -13.53 -11.28 30.94
C GLN A 707 -13.93 -11.68 29.53
N GLY A 708 -12.97 -11.97 28.64
CA GLY A 708 -13.20 -12.19 27.22
C GLY A 708 -13.21 -10.90 26.40
N ASN A 709 -13.00 -9.74 27.04
CA ASN A 709 -12.73 -8.50 26.32
C ASN A 709 -11.40 -8.67 25.61
N VAL A 710 -11.28 -8.06 24.44
CA VAL A 710 -10.07 -8.20 23.64
C VAL A 710 -9.28 -6.93 23.71
N ILE A 711 -7.98 -7.15 23.73
CA ILE A 711 -6.97 -6.17 24.03
C ILE A 711 -5.90 -6.09 22.91
N TYR A 712 -5.90 -7.00 21.94
CA TYR A 712 -5.04 -6.92 20.74
C TYR A 712 -5.72 -7.67 19.58
N SER A 713 -5.45 -7.36 18.30
CA SER A 713 -6.03 -7.99 17.07
C SER A 713 -5.24 -7.71 15.77
N GLU A 714 -4.05 -8.28 15.59
CA GLU A 714 -3.20 -7.95 14.43
C GLU A 714 -3.51 -8.86 13.24
N SER A 715 -3.79 -8.28 12.08
CA SER A 715 -3.89 -9.02 10.82
C SER A 715 -2.57 -8.90 10.06
N LYS A 716 -1.78 -9.98 10.04
CA LYS A 716 -0.54 -10.06 9.25
C LYS A 716 -0.75 -10.87 7.98
N LYS A 717 -0.25 -10.36 6.86
CA LYS A 717 -0.17 -11.11 5.59
C LYS A 717 0.86 -12.22 5.70
N THR A 718 0.59 -13.38 5.09
CA THR A 718 1.53 -14.49 4.97
C THR A 718 1.25 -15.29 3.70
N SER A 719 2.25 -16.01 3.19
CA SER A 719 2.06 -16.97 2.10
C SER A 719 2.95 -18.18 2.29
N PHE A 720 2.50 -19.34 1.82
CA PHE A 720 3.18 -20.60 2.03
C PHE A 720 4.03 -20.97 0.82
N ARG A 721 5.31 -21.23 1.03
CA ARG A 721 6.22 -21.81 0.03
C ARG A 721 7.29 -22.65 0.72
N ARG A 722 7.71 -23.75 0.09
CA ARG A 722 8.98 -24.41 0.39
C ARG A 722 10.06 -23.71 -0.44
N ALA A 723 11.11 -23.20 0.20
CA ALA A 723 12.25 -22.59 -0.48
C ALA A 723 13.54 -23.23 0.01
N SER A 724 14.42 -23.64 -0.91
CA SER A 724 15.73 -24.21 -0.57
C SER A 724 16.80 -23.89 -1.63
N VAL A 725 18.04 -23.67 -1.19
CA VAL A 725 19.21 -23.64 -2.07
C VAL A 725 19.77 -25.05 -2.19
N VAL A 726 19.82 -25.58 -3.42
CA VAL A 726 20.20 -26.96 -3.73
C VAL A 726 21.61 -27.01 -4.30
N GLN A 727 22.45 -27.85 -3.69
CA GLN A 727 23.82 -28.13 -4.14
C GLN A 727 24.05 -29.64 -4.25
N HIS A 728 23.98 -30.18 -5.47
CA HIS A 728 24.21 -31.60 -5.77
C HIS A 728 25.29 -31.80 -6.84
N LYS A 729 25.78 -33.03 -7.02
CA LYS A 729 26.74 -33.32 -8.10
C LYS A 729 26.07 -33.23 -9.47
N LEU A 730 26.76 -32.59 -10.40
CA LEU A 730 26.31 -32.45 -11.79
C LEU A 730 26.72 -33.66 -12.64
N ILE A 731 25.97 -33.91 -13.71
CA ILE A 731 26.28 -34.89 -14.75
C ILE A 731 27.20 -34.21 -15.77
N ASP A 732 28.27 -34.86 -16.20
CA ASP A 732 29.24 -34.35 -17.21
C ASP A 732 30.05 -33.09 -16.79
N GLN A 733 29.94 -32.60 -15.54
CA GLN A 733 30.79 -31.53 -14.98
C GLN A 733 31.17 -31.77 -13.52
N ASP A 734 32.36 -31.29 -13.14
CA ASP A 734 32.85 -31.30 -11.75
C ASP A 734 32.17 -30.24 -10.86
N GLY A 735 32.30 -30.43 -9.54
CA GLY A 735 31.77 -29.52 -8.51
C GLY A 735 30.34 -29.85 -8.10
N LEU A 736 29.58 -28.81 -7.75
CA LEU A 736 28.19 -28.91 -7.29
C LEU A 736 27.32 -27.89 -8.02
N SER A 737 26.03 -28.16 -8.17
CA SER A 737 25.05 -27.14 -8.53
C SER A 737 24.98 -26.05 -7.44
N PHE A 738 24.38 -24.92 -7.79
CA PHE A 738 23.85 -23.96 -6.83
C PHE A 738 22.59 -23.39 -7.48
N HIS A 739 21.40 -23.77 -7.03
CA HIS A 739 20.15 -23.25 -7.59
C HIS A 739 19.06 -23.12 -6.53
N PHE A 740 18.06 -22.28 -6.78
CA PHE A 740 16.91 -22.11 -5.91
C PHE A 740 15.81 -23.09 -6.33
N GLU A 741 15.24 -23.79 -5.36
CA GLU A 741 14.10 -24.68 -5.55
C GLU A 741 12.90 -24.13 -4.76
N ILE A 742 11.81 -23.79 -5.45
CA ILE A 742 10.56 -23.31 -4.86
C ILE A 742 9.46 -24.35 -5.08
N ASN A 743 8.85 -24.85 -4.01
CA ASN A 743 7.80 -25.88 -4.04
C ASN A 743 8.19 -27.11 -4.89
N ASN A 744 9.44 -27.57 -4.75
CA ASN A 744 10.07 -28.67 -5.51
C ASN A 744 10.33 -28.38 -7.00
N ILE A 745 10.29 -27.11 -7.42
CA ILE A 745 10.58 -26.67 -8.79
C ILE A 745 11.93 -25.93 -8.80
N PRO A 746 12.93 -26.40 -9.57
CA PRO A 746 14.19 -25.68 -9.73
C PRO A 746 13.99 -24.44 -10.60
N ILE A 747 14.44 -23.27 -10.13
CA ILE A 747 14.18 -21.96 -10.75
C ILE A 747 15.46 -21.43 -11.38
N PHE A 748 15.41 -21.12 -12.68
CA PHE A 748 16.44 -20.27 -13.29
C PHE A 748 16.21 -18.82 -12.86
N CYS A 749 17.18 -18.23 -12.16
CA CYS A 749 17.04 -16.92 -11.53
C CYS A 749 17.57 -15.81 -12.45
N GLY A 750 16.67 -15.07 -13.11
CA GLY A 750 16.99 -13.88 -13.90
C GLY A 750 16.57 -12.63 -13.15
N GLY A 751 17.49 -11.69 -12.94
CA GLY A 751 17.25 -10.62 -11.98
C GLY A 751 18.25 -9.47 -11.95
N SER A 752 18.13 -8.63 -10.92
CA SER A 752 18.98 -7.46 -10.69
C SER A 752 19.42 -7.34 -9.22
N ASN A 753 20.61 -6.79 -8.98
CA ASN A 753 21.05 -6.30 -7.68
C ASN A 753 20.46 -4.90 -7.45
N TRP A 754 19.55 -4.82 -6.49
CA TRP A 754 18.92 -3.62 -5.98
C TRP A 754 19.86 -2.84 -5.06
N ILE A 755 20.04 -1.57 -5.40
CA ILE A 755 20.61 -0.55 -4.54
C ILE A 755 19.50 0.46 -4.16
N PRO A 756 19.71 1.36 -3.19
CA PRO A 756 18.70 2.36 -2.84
C PRO A 756 18.34 3.25 -4.04
N ALA A 757 17.06 3.24 -4.41
CA ALA A 757 16.55 3.93 -5.60
C ALA A 757 16.59 5.48 -5.54
N ASP A 758 17.07 6.05 -4.44
CA ASP A 758 17.37 7.47 -4.29
C ASP A 758 18.48 7.68 -3.22
N SER A 759 19.25 8.77 -3.35
CA SER A 759 20.15 9.21 -2.26
C SER A 759 19.40 9.83 -1.08
N PHE A 760 18.16 10.26 -1.31
CA PHE A 760 17.28 10.84 -0.31
C PHE A 760 16.14 9.88 0.01
N LEU A 761 16.43 8.88 0.85
CA LEU A 761 15.52 7.80 1.23
C LEU A 761 14.12 8.27 1.68
N THR A 762 14.03 9.42 2.36
CA THR A 762 12.75 10.01 2.82
C THR A 762 11.91 10.64 1.69
N THR A 763 12.34 10.53 0.43
CA THR A 763 11.56 10.88 -0.78
C THR A 763 10.97 9.66 -1.48
N MET A 764 11.32 8.45 -1.05
CA MET A 764 10.74 7.22 -1.57
C MET A 764 9.30 7.05 -1.10
N THR A 765 8.45 6.53 -1.99
CA THR A 765 7.02 6.28 -1.76
C THR A 765 6.66 4.87 -2.23
N GLU A 766 5.58 4.30 -1.69
CA GLU A 766 5.05 3.00 -2.13
C GLU A 766 4.87 2.96 -3.66
N GLN A 767 4.38 4.06 -4.27
CA GLN A 767 4.16 4.13 -5.71
C GLN A 767 5.48 4.11 -6.50
N ARG A 768 6.56 4.69 -5.97
CA ARG A 768 7.89 4.66 -6.61
C ARG A 768 8.54 3.28 -6.48
N TYR A 769 8.43 2.62 -5.32
CA TYR A 769 8.82 1.21 -5.18
C TYR A 769 8.02 0.31 -6.13
N ARG A 770 6.71 0.52 -6.24
CA ARG A 770 5.82 -0.23 -7.14
C ARG A 770 6.20 -0.05 -8.60
N ALA A 771 6.54 1.17 -9.04
CA ALA A 771 6.99 1.41 -10.41
C ALA A 771 8.30 0.66 -10.73
N TRP A 772 9.26 0.68 -9.81
CA TRP A 772 10.53 -0.05 -9.94
C TRP A 772 10.33 -1.57 -9.98
N LEU A 773 9.54 -2.13 -9.06
CA LEU A 773 9.27 -3.57 -9.00
C LEU A 773 8.42 -4.05 -10.19
N GLN A 774 7.46 -3.24 -10.65
CA GLN A 774 6.68 -3.54 -11.85
C GLN A 774 7.59 -3.65 -13.09
N LEU A 775 8.59 -2.78 -13.24
CA LEU A 775 9.57 -2.91 -14.32
C LEU A 775 10.33 -4.24 -14.28
N MET A 776 10.69 -4.76 -13.10
CA MET A 776 11.30 -6.09 -13.00
C MET A 776 10.35 -7.20 -13.48
N VAL A 777 9.08 -7.16 -13.04
CA VAL A 777 8.05 -8.14 -13.45
C VAL A 777 7.81 -8.09 -14.96
N ASP A 778 7.59 -6.89 -15.52
CA ASP A 778 7.40 -6.65 -16.96
C ASP A 778 8.64 -7.06 -17.78
N GLY A 779 9.83 -7.00 -17.14
CA GLY A 779 11.11 -7.43 -17.70
C GLY A 779 11.38 -8.94 -17.58
N ASN A 780 10.38 -9.75 -17.21
CA ASN A 780 10.50 -11.19 -16.95
C ASN A 780 11.53 -11.57 -15.87
N GLN A 781 11.87 -10.66 -14.95
CA GLN A 781 12.74 -10.96 -13.83
C GLN A 781 11.97 -11.66 -12.69
N ASN A 782 12.62 -12.60 -12.01
CA ASN A 782 12.03 -13.41 -10.95
C ASN A 782 12.84 -13.40 -9.64
N MET A 783 13.99 -12.71 -9.60
CA MET A 783 14.79 -12.49 -8.41
C MET A 783 15.34 -11.05 -8.37
N VAL A 784 15.45 -10.49 -7.16
CA VAL A 784 16.13 -9.23 -6.86
C VAL A 784 17.04 -9.42 -5.66
N ARG A 785 18.25 -8.84 -5.67
CA ARG A 785 19.18 -8.89 -4.52
C ARG A 785 19.35 -7.51 -3.88
N VAL A 786 18.89 -7.32 -2.65
CA VAL A 786 19.05 -6.08 -1.89
C VAL A 786 20.47 -6.01 -1.34
N TRP A 787 21.33 -5.27 -2.03
CA TRP A 787 22.78 -5.28 -1.86
C TRP A 787 23.26 -4.56 -0.58
N GLY A 788 24.27 -5.16 0.08
CA GLY A 788 24.66 -4.85 1.46
C GLY A 788 25.30 -3.49 1.76
N GLY A 789 25.58 -2.60 0.80
CA GLY A 789 25.97 -1.22 1.11
C GLY A 789 24.82 -0.21 1.07
N GLY A 790 23.60 -0.67 0.76
CA GLY A 790 22.38 0.13 0.75
C GLY A 790 21.74 0.27 2.13
N ILE A 791 20.45 -0.09 2.21
CA ILE A 791 19.65 -0.18 3.43
C ILE A 791 18.86 -1.51 3.45
N TYR A 792 18.40 -1.94 4.63
CA TYR A 792 17.21 -2.80 4.67
C TYR A 792 16.02 -1.92 4.26
N GLU A 793 15.31 -2.32 3.21
CA GLU A 793 14.30 -1.47 2.59
C GLU A 793 13.07 -1.22 3.46
N ALA A 794 12.22 -0.30 3.03
CA ALA A 794 10.90 -0.08 3.62
C ALA A 794 10.03 -1.34 3.50
N ASP A 795 9.10 -1.56 4.43
CA ASP A 795 8.19 -2.72 4.39
C ASP A 795 7.34 -2.73 3.10
N ASP A 796 7.06 -1.55 2.53
CA ASP A 796 6.43 -1.37 1.22
C ASP A 796 7.12 -2.18 0.11
N PHE A 797 8.45 -2.16 0.03
CA PHE A 797 9.22 -2.93 -0.96
C PHE A 797 8.89 -4.42 -0.86
N TYR A 798 9.07 -5.03 0.31
CA TYR A 798 8.84 -6.47 0.53
C TYR A 798 7.36 -6.85 0.46
N ASN A 799 6.44 -5.91 0.70
CA ASN A 799 5.00 -6.08 0.53
C ASN A 799 4.54 -6.07 -0.94
N ILE A 800 5.35 -5.50 -1.85
CA ILE A 800 5.10 -5.44 -3.30
C ILE A 800 5.80 -6.60 -4.04
N CYS A 801 6.89 -7.15 -3.51
CA CYS A 801 7.69 -8.17 -4.19
C CYS A 801 6.94 -9.48 -4.48
N ASP A 802 6.49 -9.64 -5.72
CA ASP A 802 6.13 -10.92 -6.35
C ASP A 802 7.36 -11.73 -6.84
N VAL A 803 8.53 -11.09 -6.86
CA VAL A 803 9.85 -11.68 -7.15
C VAL A 803 10.51 -12.23 -5.89
N MET A 804 11.43 -13.19 -6.04
CA MET A 804 12.28 -13.63 -4.92
C MET A 804 13.24 -12.51 -4.49
N VAL A 805 13.48 -12.37 -3.20
CA VAL A 805 14.41 -11.42 -2.60
C VAL A 805 15.58 -12.17 -1.97
N TRP A 806 16.78 -11.85 -2.46
CA TRP A 806 18.05 -12.11 -1.79
C TRP A 806 18.36 -10.90 -0.91
N GLN A 807 18.60 -11.10 0.39
CA GLN A 807 18.75 -10.01 1.34
C GLN A 807 20.12 -10.02 2.02
N ASP A 808 21.05 -9.20 1.54
CA ASP A 808 22.31 -8.97 2.25
C ASP A 808 22.04 -8.37 3.64
N PHE A 809 22.90 -8.64 4.62
CA PHE A 809 23.08 -7.75 5.76
C PHE A 809 23.86 -6.51 5.33
N MET A 810 23.68 -5.37 6.01
CA MET A 810 24.21 -4.07 5.55
C MET A 810 25.74 -3.90 5.76
N PHE A 811 26.54 -4.72 5.06
CA PHE A 811 27.99 -4.73 5.02
C PHE A 811 28.56 -4.70 3.59
N GLY A 812 28.61 -3.51 2.97
CA GLY A 812 29.16 -3.31 1.63
C GLY A 812 30.70 -3.21 1.58
N CYS A 813 31.32 -4.02 0.73
CA CYS A 813 32.73 -4.00 0.28
C CYS A 813 33.78 -3.41 1.26
N GLY A 814 33.85 -3.94 2.47
CA GLY A 814 34.80 -3.52 3.49
C GLY A 814 35.12 -4.58 4.54
N GLN A 815 36.26 -4.45 5.21
CA GLN A 815 36.64 -5.24 6.37
C GLN A 815 36.14 -4.53 7.63
N TYR A 816 35.01 -4.98 8.18
CA TYR A 816 34.41 -4.33 9.35
C TYR A 816 35.12 -4.70 10.67
N PRO A 817 34.99 -3.89 11.72
CA PRO A 817 35.47 -4.24 13.06
C PRO A 817 34.55 -5.29 13.72
N ALA A 818 35.05 -5.97 14.76
CA ALA A 818 34.25 -6.86 15.60
C ALA A 818 34.65 -6.77 17.08
N HIS A 819 34.83 -5.54 17.58
CA HIS A 819 34.95 -5.30 19.02
C HIS A 819 33.56 -5.31 19.67
N ASP A 820 33.49 -5.69 20.95
CA ASP A 820 32.25 -6.16 21.60
C ASP A 820 31.03 -5.22 21.44
N SER A 821 31.20 -3.90 21.61
CA SER A 821 30.10 -2.93 21.43
C SER A 821 29.59 -2.81 19.99
N PHE A 822 30.45 -3.03 18.99
CA PHE A 822 30.04 -3.07 17.59
C PHE A 822 29.33 -4.38 17.26
N VAL A 823 29.84 -5.51 17.78
CA VAL A 823 29.20 -6.83 17.63
C VAL A 823 27.80 -6.84 18.24
N GLU A 824 27.61 -6.23 19.41
CA GLU A 824 26.30 -6.16 20.06
C GLU A 824 25.33 -5.24 19.29
N SER A 825 25.78 -4.08 18.80
CA SER A 825 24.95 -3.21 17.96
C SER A 825 24.54 -3.89 16.65
N VAL A 826 25.42 -4.70 16.05
CA VAL A 826 25.11 -5.51 14.87
C VAL A 826 24.17 -6.66 15.21
N ARG A 827 24.28 -7.28 16.39
CA ARG A 827 23.35 -8.31 16.86
C ARG A 827 21.94 -7.73 17.01
N GLU A 828 21.80 -6.57 17.64
CA GLU A 828 20.52 -5.86 17.77
C GLU A 828 19.92 -5.52 16.39
N GLU A 829 20.72 -4.93 15.50
CA GLU A 829 20.34 -4.63 14.11
C GLU A 829 19.82 -5.87 13.36
N ALA A 830 20.56 -6.98 13.46
CA ALA A 830 20.21 -8.24 12.82
C ALA A 830 18.95 -8.86 13.44
N GLU A 831 18.82 -8.86 14.77
CA GLU A 831 17.64 -9.39 15.44
C GLU A 831 16.37 -8.61 15.06
N GLN A 832 16.43 -7.28 15.00
CA GLN A 832 15.29 -6.45 14.61
C GLN A 832 14.91 -6.67 13.13
N ASN A 833 15.88 -6.64 12.22
CA ASN A 833 15.58 -6.75 10.79
C ASN A 833 15.20 -8.18 10.36
N VAL A 834 15.78 -9.24 10.95
CA VAL A 834 15.32 -10.62 10.68
C VAL A 834 13.89 -10.83 11.20
N LYS A 835 13.54 -10.33 12.40
CA LYS A 835 12.15 -10.41 12.92
C LYS A 835 11.15 -9.68 12.03
N ARG A 836 11.53 -8.55 11.44
CA ARG A 836 10.73 -7.79 10.47
C ARG A 836 10.54 -8.57 9.16
N LEU A 837 11.63 -9.05 8.57
CA LEU A 837 11.63 -9.57 7.19
C LEU A 837 11.20 -11.05 7.05
N ARG A 838 11.32 -11.87 8.11
CA ARG A 838 11.06 -13.33 8.06
C ARG A 838 9.65 -13.76 7.61
N HIS A 839 8.66 -12.87 7.68
CA HIS A 839 7.27 -13.18 7.32
C HIS A 839 6.97 -12.99 5.83
N HIS A 840 7.84 -12.30 5.09
CA HIS A 840 7.67 -12.08 3.66
C HIS A 840 8.01 -13.36 2.87
N PRO A 841 7.11 -13.86 2.00
CA PRO A 841 7.36 -15.08 1.25
C PRO A 841 8.46 -14.90 0.19
N SER A 842 8.62 -13.69 -0.31
CA SER A 842 9.64 -13.31 -1.28
C SER A 842 11.07 -13.49 -0.77
N VAL A 843 11.35 -13.23 0.52
CA VAL A 843 12.71 -13.37 1.07
C VAL A 843 13.09 -14.85 1.18
N VAL A 844 14.16 -15.26 0.48
CA VAL A 844 14.59 -16.67 0.35
C VAL A 844 16.04 -16.94 0.80
N ILE A 845 16.86 -15.91 1.01
CA ILE A 845 18.29 -16.04 1.38
C ILE A 845 18.80 -14.77 2.11
N PHE A 846 19.74 -14.94 3.03
CA PHE A 846 20.50 -13.87 3.72
C PHE A 846 22.03 -14.08 3.68
N ASP A 847 22.87 -13.04 3.53
CA ASP A 847 24.36 -13.14 3.39
C ASP A 847 25.20 -11.83 3.62
N TYR A 848 26.50 -11.79 3.23
CA TYR A 848 27.46 -10.64 3.34
C TYR A 848 28.83 -10.86 2.56
N GLN A 849 29.92 -10.08 2.84
CA GLN A 849 31.39 -10.32 2.64
C GLN A 849 32.18 -9.84 1.40
N ILE A 850 33.51 -9.62 1.56
CA ILE A 850 34.55 -9.46 0.50
C ILE A 850 35.98 -9.99 0.86
N ALA A 851 36.14 -11.12 1.55
CA ALA A 851 37.42 -11.50 2.20
C ALA A 851 38.63 -11.68 1.25
N GLU A 852 38.44 -12.28 0.07
CA GLU A 852 39.55 -12.61 -0.85
C GLU A 852 40.09 -11.40 -1.61
N ALA A 853 39.23 -10.46 -1.98
CA ALA A 853 39.63 -9.19 -2.61
C ALA A 853 40.63 -8.41 -1.73
N LEU A 854 40.52 -8.56 -0.40
CA LEU A 854 41.41 -7.96 0.59
C LEU A 854 42.55 -8.86 1.05
N LYS A 855 42.70 -10.07 0.48
CA LYS A 855 43.74 -11.06 0.82
C LYS A 855 43.81 -11.40 2.31
N LEU A 856 42.65 -11.53 2.96
CA LEU A 856 42.57 -11.87 4.37
C LEU A 856 42.91 -13.35 4.60
N GLU A 857 43.41 -13.68 5.80
CA GLU A 857 43.71 -15.06 6.19
C GLU A 857 42.43 -15.75 6.65
N LEU A 858 42.06 -16.85 5.97
CA LEU A 858 40.79 -17.51 6.19
C LEU A 858 40.96 -19.04 6.17
N ASP A 859 40.97 -19.62 7.38
CA ASP A 859 40.93 -21.07 7.58
C ASP A 859 39.49 -21.52 7.85
N TYR A 860 38.85 -22.09 6.83
CA TYR A 860 37.50 -22.65 6.93
C TYR A 860 37.39 -23.90 7.82
N SER A 861 38.51 -24.50 8.24
CA SER A 861 38.51 -25.63 9.18
C SER A 861 38.54 -25.19 10.65
N ASP A 862 39.01 -23.96 10.92
CA ASP A 862 38.91 -23.34 12.23
C ASP A 862 37.51 -22.77 12.46
N GLU A 863 36.68 -23.56 13.15
CA GLU A 863 35.35 -23.18 13.63
C GLU A 863 35.36 -22.75 15.11
N THR A 864 36.52 -22.75 15.80
CA THR A 864 36.58 -22.65 17.29
C THR A 864 37.37 -21.48 17.84
N SER A 865 38.32 -20.90 17.11
CA SER A 865 39.11 -19.79 17.62
C SER A 865 38.31 -18.50 17.78
N ASP A 866 38.90 -17.50 18.43
CA ASP A 866 38.33 -16.16 18.50
C ASP A 866 38.76 -15.34 17.27
N TYR A 867 37.94 -15.38 16.21
CA TYR A 867 38.23 -14.68 14.95
C TYR A 867 38.49 -13.18 15.12
N ARG A 868 38.01 -12.55 16.21
CA ARG A 868 38.30 -11.14 16.53
C ARG A 868 39.80 -10.85 16.72
N LYS A 869 40.65 -11.89 16.80
CA LYS A 869 42.11 -11.82 16.93
C LYS A 869 42.87 -12.12 15.62
N THR A 870 42.19 -12.47 14.53
CA THR A 870 42.82 -12.68 13.21
C THR A 870 42.90 -11.35 12.45
N ASN A 871 43.48 -11.38 11.25
CA ASN A 871 43.39 -10.25 10.33
C ASN A 871 41.99 -10.07 9.71
N PHE A 872 40.99 -10.86 10.10
CA PHE A 872 39.60 -10.75 9.64
C PHE A 872 38.57 -10.82 10.79
N PRO A 873 38.54 -9.80 11.67
CA PRO A 873 37.73 -9.84 12.88
C PRO A 873 36.22 -9.95 12.60
N ALA A 874 35.72 -9.33 11.53
CA ALA A 874 34.31 -9.40 11.16
C ALA A 874 33.82 -10.83 10.89
N ARG A 875 34.69 -11.79 10.55
CA ARG A 875 34.35 -13.22 10.45
C ARG A 875 33.55 -13.73 11.67
N TYR A 876 33.74 -13.14 12.86
CA TYR A 876 32.94 -13.43 14.06
C TYR A 876 31.46 -13.05 13.93
N ILE A 877 31.16 -11.85 13.44
CA ILE A 877 29.79 -11.39 13.18
C ILE A 877 29.14 -12.34 12.16
N TYR A 878 29.90 -12.54 11.10
CA TYR A 878 29.60 -13.16 9.84
C TYR A 878 29.33 -14.67 9.87
N GLU A 879 30.20 -15.46 10.49
CA GLU A 879 30.05 -16.92 10.56
C GLU A 879 29.47 -17.42 11.89
N ARG A 880 29.18 -16.51 12.85
CA ARG A 880 28.56 -16.86 14.13
C ARG A 880 27.31 -16.04 14.47
N VAL A 881 27.42 -14.72 14.60
CA VAL A 881 26.31 -13.88 15.09
C VAL A 881 25.12 -13.86 14.12
N LEU A 882 25.36 -13.58 12.84
CA LEU A 882 24.32 -13.54 11.81
C LEU A 882 23.63 -14.90 11.59
N PRO A 883 24.33 -16.04 11.40
CA PRO A 883 23.67 -17.34 11.28
C PRO A 883 22.94 -17.78 12.56
N GLU A 884 23.46 -17.45 13.75
CA GLU A 884 22.77 -17.69 15.02
C GLU A 884 21.44 -16.91 15.06
N VAL A 885 21.45 -15.63 14.71
CA VAL A 885 20.26 -14.77 14.67
C VAL A 885 19.25 -15.26 13.62
N VAL A 886 19.70 -15.57 12.40
CA VAL A 886 18.83 -16.09 11.34
C VAL A 886 18.19 -17.41 11.76
N GLY A 887 18.97 -18.39 12.23
CA GLY A 887 18.44 -19.69 12.65
C GLY A 887 17.56 -19.65 13.91
N LYS A 888 17.70 -18.64 14.77
CA LYS A 888 16.84 -18.42 15.95
C LYS A 888 15.48 -17.82 15.58
N TYR A 889 15.47 -16.85 14.66
CA TYR A 889 14.27 -16.05 14.35
C TYR A 889 13.57 -16.42 13.05
N SER A 890 14.21 -17.17 12.14
CA SER A 890 13.72 -17.51 10.81
C SER A 890 14.07 -18.94 10.39
N ASN A 891 13.42 -19.43 9.34
CA ASN A 891 13.74 -20.69 8.67
C ASN A 891 14.37 -20.45 7.27
N ILE A 892 14.67 -19.19 6.94
CA ILE A 892 15.25 -18.79 5.65
C ILE A 892 16.73 -19.20 5.59
N TYR A 893 17.21 -19.58 4.40
CA TYR A 893 18.59 -20.01 4.20
C TYR A 893 19.58 -18.87 4.50
N TYR A 894 20.61 -19.17 5.29
CA TYR A 894 21.75 -18.28 5.47
C TYR A 894 22.91 -18.77 4.60
N HIS A 895 23.35 -17.92 3.68
CA HIS A 895 24.50 -18.15 2.82
C HIS A 895 25.72 -17.43 3.40
N ARG A 896 26.90 -18.04 3.33
CA ARG A 896 28.07 -17.47 4.00
C ARG A 896 28.56 -16.19 3.34
N ALA A 897 28.44 -15.99 2.02
CA ALA A 897 28.78 -14.70 1.41
C ALA A 897 28.32 -14.62 -0.05
N SER A 898 28.16 -13.41 -0.60
CA SER A 898 28.15 -13.21 -2.04
C SER A 898 29.41 -12.45 -2.46
N PRO A 899 30.37 -13.09 -3.17
CA PRO A 899 30.38 -14.47 -3.65
C PRO A 899 30.90 -15.48 -2.61
N TYR A 900 30.45 -16.75 -2.68
CA TYR A 900 30.97 -17.84 -1.85
C TYR A 900 30.94 -19.21 -2.53
N SER A 901 32.13 -19.72 -2.89
CA SER A 901 32.31 -21.07 -3.44
C SER A 901 32.46 -22.18 -2.39
N GLY A 902 32.83 -21.84 -1.15
CA GLY A 902 32.97 -22.81 -0.05
C GLY A 902 34.05 -23.88 -0.23
N GLN A 903 34.07 -24.87 0.66
CA GLN A 903 35.04 -26.00 0.67
C GLN A 903 36.54 -25.59 0.62
N GLY A 904 36.89 -24.39 1.07
CA GLY A 904 38.25 -23.85 0.95
C GLY A 904 38.67 -23.48 -0.48
N LYS A 905 37.72 -23.36 -1.41
CA LYS A 905 37.93 -22.83 -2.75
C LYS A 905 37.87 -21.30 -2.77
N PRO A 906 38.59 -20.65 -3.70
CA PRO A 906 38.44 -19.22 -3.90
C PRO A 906 37.01 -18.91 -4.38
N THR A 907 36.48 -17.74 -3.99
CA THR A 907 35.19 -17.17 -4.45
C THR A 907 35.10 -16.91 -5.96
N THR A 908 36.20 -17.10 -6.70
CA THR A 908 36.25 -17.11 -8.16
C THR A 908 36.16 -18.53 -8.77
N ASP A 909 35.97 -19.57 -7.96
CA ASP A 909 35.83 -20.96 -8.45
C ASP A 909 34.48 -21.12 -9.16
N ARG A 910 34.53 -21.47 -10.45
CA ARG A 910 33.36 -21.57 -11.33
C ARG A 910 32.52 -22.82 -11.07
N THR A 911 32.98 -23.75 -10.23
CA THR A 911 32.40 -25.08 -10.05
C THR A 911 31.55 -25.24 -8.79
N LEU A 912 31.60 -24.28 -7.86
CA LEU A 912 30.86 -24.28 -6.59
C LEU A 912 30.31 -22.88 -6.27
N GLY A 913 29.12 -22.82 -5.68
CA GLY A 913 28.57 -21.59 -5.09
C GLY A 913 28.16 -20.51 -6.10
N ASP A 914 28.10 -19.27 -5.63
CA ASP A 914 27.86 -18.09 -6.47
C ASP A 914 29.16 -17.32 -6.74
N ILE A 915 29.22 -16.62 -7.88
CA ILE A 915 30.38 -15.82 -8.30
C ILE A 915 29.98 -14.40 -8.71
N HIS A 916 30.88 -13.44 -8.48
CA HIS A 916 30.81 -12.10 -9.08
C HIS A 916 31.68 -12.09 -10.35
N GLN A 917 31.06 -12.14 -11.53
CA GLN A 917 31.77 -12.23 -12.80
C GLN A 917 32.12 -10.84 -13.35
N TRP A 918 33.11 -10.21 -12.71
CA TRP A 918 33.62 -8.90 -13.06
C TRP A 918 34.87 -8.92 -13.97
N ASN A 919 35.20 -10.05 -14.61
CA ASN A 919 36.34 -10.08 -15.56
C ASN A 919 36.07 -9.31 -16.86
N VAL A 920 34.80 -9.20 -17.26
CA VAL A 920 34.36 -8.10 -18.14
C VAL A 920 34.20 -6.86 -17.28
N TRP A 921 34.56 -5.69 -17.81
CA TRP A 921 34.60 -4.40 -17.12
C TRP A 921 35.75 -4.20 -16.11
N HIS A 922 35.75 -4.80 -14.91
CA HIS A 922 36.74 -4.45 -13.87
C HIS A 922 38.07 -5.24 -13.95
N GLY A 923 37.97 -6.57 -14.04
CA GLY A 923 39.05 -7.54 -13.79
C GLY A 923 40.09 -7.62 -14.91
N SER A 924 40.18 -8.77 -15.61
CA SER A 924 41.10 -8.89 -16.75
C SER A 924 40.67 -8.07 -17.98
N GLN A 925 39.49 -7.45 -17.96
CA GLN A 925 38.90 -6.71 -19.09
C GLN A 925 38.74 -7.60 -20.32
N GLU A 926 38.17 -8.79 -20.11
CA GLU A 926 37.87 -9.74 -21.19
C GLU A 926 36.94 -9.12 -22.23
N PRO A 927 37.10 -9.44 -23.53
CA PRO A 927 36.08 -9.21 -24.54
C PRO A 927 34.77 -9.90 -24.17
N TRP A 928 33.61 -9.23 -24.33
CA TRP A 928 32.32 -9.82 -23.94
C TRP A 928 31.96 -11.12 -24.66
N HIS A 929 32.55 -11.38 -25.83
CA HIS A 929 32.34 -12.61 -26.58
C HIS A 929 32.73 -13.88 -25.78
N ASN A 930 33.55 -13.74 -24.74
CA ASN A 930 34.03 -14.82 -23.88
C ASN A 930 33.02 -15.24 -22.77
N TRP A 931 31.78 -14.75 -22.78
CA TRP A 931 30.79 -15.10 -21.75
C TRP A 931 30.55 -16.61 -21.59
N ASP A 932 30.71 -17.41 -22.64
CA ASP A 932 30.52 -18.87 -22.58
C ASP A 932 31.56 -19.56 -21.66
N ILE A 933 32.81 -19.11 -21.67
CA ILE A 933 33.85 -19.60 -20.76
C ILE A 933 33.84 -18.91 -19.40
N LEU A 934 33.24 -17.71 -19.28
CA LEU A 934 33.17 -16.93 -18.04
C LEU A 934 31.97 -17.28 -17.13
N SER A 935 31.29 -18.40 -17.37
CA SER A 935 30.16 -18.82 -16.52
C SER A 935 30.56 -19.27 -15.12
N GLY A 936 29.58 -19.33 -14.22
CA GLY A 936 29.66 -20.00 -12.90
C GLY A 936 28.42 -20.85 -12.64
N ARG A 937 28.27 -21.40 -11.42
CA ARG A 937 27.04 -22.12 -11.03
C ARG A 937 25.87 -21.16 -10.83
N PHE A 938 26.11 -20.04 -10.18
CA PHE A 938 25.21 -18.88 -10.11
C PHE A 938 26.04 -17.60 -10.26
N VAL A 939 25.61 -16.63 -11.06
CA VAL A 939 26.31 -15.34 -11.24
C VAL A 939 25.55 -14.26 -10.47
N SER A 940 25.96 -13.99 -9.24
CA SER A 940 25.27 -13.07 -8.32
C SER A 940 25.59 -11.60 -8.58
N GLU A 941 26.69 -11.28 -9.28
CA GLU A 941 26.94 -9.96 -9.86
C GLU A 941 27.66 -10.08 -11.21
N PHE A 942 27.26 -9.27 -12.19
CA PHE A 942 28.01 -8.94 -13.40
C PHE A 942 27.45 -7.65 -14.01
N GLY A 943 28.14 -7.07 -15.00
CA GLY A 943 27.60 -5.90 -15.69
C GLY A 943 28.47 -5.33 -16.80
N MET A 944 27.88 -4.39 -17.54
CA MET A 944 28.54 -3.45 -18.44
C MET A 944 27.93 -2.07 -18.21
N GLN A 945 28.74 -1.01 -18.17
CA GLN A 945 28.20 0.35 -18.08
C GLN A 945 27.60 0.80 -19.42
N GLY A 946 26.54 1.60 -19.34
CA GLY A 946 25.97 2.33 -20.48
C GLY A 946 25.37 3.66 -20.03
N TYR A 947 25.46 4.70 -20.86
CA TYR A 947 24.84 5.99 -20.54
C TYR A 947 23.32 5.83 -20.37
N PRO A 948 22.68 6.64 -19.49
CA PRO A 948 21.22 6.69 -19.38
C PRO A 948 20.61 7.41 -20.60
N ASN A 949 19.29 7.59 -20.61
CA ASN A 949 18.63 8.28 -21.71
C ASN A 949 19.20 9.70 -21.89
N ILE A 950 19.27 10.21 -23.13
CA ILE A 950 19.81 11.55 -23.40
C ILE A 950 19.07 12.66 -22.62
N ARG A 951 17.77 12.51 -22.34
CA ARG A 951 17.00 13.43 -21.46
C ARG A 951 17.54 13.45 -20.02
N THR A 952 18.00 12.32 -19.51
CA THR A 952 18.61 12.17 -18.17
C THR A 952 20.01 12.81 -18.14
N VAL A 953 20.78 12.67 -19.22
CA VAL A 953 22.05 13.39 -19.41
C VAL A 953 21.82 14.90 -19.48
N ASP A 954 20.85 15.35 -20.28
CA ASP A 954 20.51 16.76 -20.43
C ASP A 954 19.97 17.41 -19.14
N HIS A 955 19.40 16.60 -18.23
CA HIS A 955 18.99 17.04 -16.89
C HIS A 955 20.20 17.38 -16.02
N TRP A 956 21.18 16.49 -15.88
CA TRP A 956 22.36 16.77 -15.05
C TRP A 956 23.30 17.80 -15.67
N ILE A 957 23.30 17.97 -17.00
CA ILE A 957 24.03 19.08 -17.66
C ILE A 957 23.40 20.43 -17.29
N GLY A 958 22.09 20.47 -17.04
CA GLY A 958 21.37 21.70 -16.73
C GLY A 958 21.50 22.72 -17.85
N GLU A 959 21.81 23.97 -17.47
CA GLU A 959 21.86 25.13 -18.37
C GLU A 959 23.18 25.25 -19.15
N ASP A 960 24.30 24.70 -18.66
CA ASP A 960 25.61 24.82 -19.33
C ASP A 960 25.76 23.81 -20.48
N LYS A 961 25.18 24.16 -21.62
CA LYS A 961 25.28 23.34 -22.84
C LYS A 961 26.69 23.31 -23.45
N SER A 962 27.68 24.04 -22.91
CA SER A 962 29.07 23.88 -23.34
C SER A 962 29.68 22.56 -22.88
N GLU A 963 29.20 22.01 -21.75
CA GLU A 963 29.61 20.70 -21.20
C GLU A 963 28.86 19.51 -21.83
N ARG A 964 28.14 19.70 -22.95
CA ARG A 964 27.34 18.65 -23.62
C ARG A 964 28.16 17.79 -24.60
N PHE A 965 29.20 17.14 -24.08
CA PHE A 965 30.03 16.17 -24.79
C PHE A 965 30.60 15.10 -23.83
N PRO A 966 30.94 13.87 -24.29
CA PRO A 966 31.21 12.74 -23.38
C PRO A 966 32.37 12.93 -22.40
N GLN A 967 33.38 13.72 -22.78
CA GLN A 967 34.60 14.00 -21.99
C GLN A 967 34.49 15.26 -21.12
N SER A 968 33.27 15.81 -20.94
CA SER A 968 33.05 17.02 -20.16
C SER A 968 33.23 16.77 -18.66
N ARG A 969 33.56 17.80 -17.90
CA ARG A 969 33.74 17.70 -16.44
C ARG A 969 32.45 17.24 -15.78
N THR A 970 31.31 17.73 -16.27
CA THR A 970 29.99 17.33 -15.78
C THR A 970 29.69 15.86 -16.06
N ASN A 971 29.97 15.35 -17.26
CA ASN A 971 29.74 13.92 -17.57
C ASN A 971 30.72 13.01 -16.81
N CYS A 972 31.98 13.43 -16.66
CA CYS A 972 32.96 12.73 -15.84
C CYS A 972 32.60 12.75 -14.34
N ASN A 973 31.96 13.82 -13.83
CA ASN A 973 31.44 13.82 -12.46
C ASN A 973 30.27 12.82 -12.28
N HIS A 974 29.45 12.65 -13.32
CA HIS A 974 28.34 11.69 -13.39
C HIS A 974 28.77 10.32 -13.96
N ASN A 975 30.02 9.93 -13.76
CA ASN A 975 30.45 8.53 -13.78
C ASN A 975 31.43 8.29 -12.63
N LYS A 976 31.04 7.44 -11.68
CA LYS A 976 31.80 7.24 -10.43
C LYS A 976 32.73 6.02 -10.47
N ALA A 977 32.73 5.24 -11.55
CA ALA A 977 33.50 4.00 -11.61
C ALA A 977 34.98 4.23 -11.88
N ASP A 978 35.86 3.63 -11.08
CA ASP A 978 37.31 3.73 -11.28
C ASP A 978 37.68 3.42 -12.75
N GLY A 979 38.45 4.31 -13.40
CA GLY A 979 38.92 4.13 -14.78
C GLY A 979 37.84 4.11 -15.87
N PHE A 980 36.62 4.62 -15.61
CA PHE A 980 35.48 4.53 -16.53
C PHE A 980 35.77 5.00 -17.97
N GLU A 981 36.48 6.12 -18.15
CA GLU A 981 36.78 6.70 -19.48
C GLU A 981 37.49 5.67 -20.37
N ARG A 982 38.53 5.04 -19.82
CA ARG A 982 39.32 4.03 -20.51
C ARG A 982 38.53 2.74 -20.77
N ARG A 983 37.66 2.34 -19.82
CA ARG A 983 36.89 1.09 -19.91
C ARG A 983 35.76 1.19 -20.93
N LEU A 984 34.98 2.28 -20.94
CA LEU A 984 33.96 2.52 -21.98
C LEU A 984 34.58 2.52 -23.37
N GLU A 985 35.62 3.34 -23.57
CA GLU A 985 36.27 3.51 -24.87
C GLU A 985 36.94 2.21 -25.37
N LEU A 986 37.50 1.39 -24.48
CA LEU A 986 38.03 0.07 -24.82
C LEU A 986 36.97 -0.80 -25.49
N TYR A 987 35.81 -1.00 -24.82
CA TYR A 987 34.75 -1.85 -25.33
C TYR A 987 34.06 -1.25 -26.58
N LEU A 988 34.00 0.08 -26.69
CA LEU A 988 33.52 0.75 -27.91
C LEU A 988 34.47 0.52 -29.10
N MET A 989 35.77 0.81 -28.96
CA MET A 989 36.78 0.63 -30.01
C MET A 989 37.02 -0.84 -30.39
N GLU A 990 36.80 -1.77 -29.46
CA GLU A 990 36.84 -3.20 -29.75
C GLU A 990 35.71 -3.62 -30.70
N ASN A 991 34.54 -2.97 -30.65
CA ASN A 991 33.32 -3.51 -31.22
C ASN A 991 32.63 -2.65 -32.29
N PHE A 992 32.70 -1.33 -32.23
CA PHE A 992 31.94 -0.42 -33.09
C PHE A 992 32.83 0.55 -33.87
N LYS A 993 32.26 1.12 -34.95
CA LYS A 993 32.61 2.46 -35.43
C LYS A 993 31.61 3.40 -34.74
N HIS A 994 32.08 4.44 -34.05
CA HIS A 994 31.21 5.41 -33.38
C HIS A 994 31.74 6.84 -33.52
N ALA A 995 30.84 7.80 -33.33
CA ALA A 995 31.16 9.22 -33.19
C ALA A 995 31.23 9.63 -31.70
N PHE A 996 31.70 10.87 -31.47
CA PHE A 996 31.85 11.47 -30.14
C PHE A 996 30.83 12.60 -29.86
N ASP A 997 29.86 12.83 -30.75
CA ASP A 997 28.69 13.64 -30.38
C ASP A 997 27.87 12.92 -29.30
N MET A 998 27.19 13.69 -28.44
CA MET A 998 26.59 13.14 -27.23
C MET A 998 25.50 12.11 -27.54
N GLU A 999 24.63 12.39 -28.51
CA GLU A 999 23.56 11.51 -28.96
C GLU A 999 24.08 10.17 -29.49
N SER A 1000 25.10 10.18 -30.35
CA SER A 1000 25.72 8.95 -30.84
C SER A 1000 26.44 8.21 -29.71
N TYR A 1001 27.21 8.88 -28.86
CA TYR A 1001 27.93 8.22 -27.77
C TYR A 1001 26.98 7.54 -26.76
N VAL A 1002 25.85 8.19 -26.45
CA VAL A 1002 24.76 7.56 -25.66
C VAL A 1002 24.19 6.34 -26.39
N TYR A 1003 23.86 6.45 -27.67
CA TYR A 1003 23.35 5.33 -28.47
C TYR A 1003 24.33 4.14 -28.50
N TYR A 1004 25.61 4.38 -28.83
CA TYR A 1004 26.60 3.33 -28.92
C TYR A 1004 26.90 2.67 -27.57
N THR A 1005 27.01 3.43 -26.48
CA THR A 1005 27.20 2.84 -25.13
C THR A 1005 25.98 2.05 -24.65
N GLN A 1006 24.76 2.45 -25.02
CA GLN A 1006 23.55 1.69 -24.71
C GLN A 1006 23.41 0.40 -25.53
N ILE A 1007 23.74 0.41 -26.83
CA ILE A 1007 23.78 -0.81 -27.65
C ILE A 1007 24.91 -1.73 -27.17
N MET A 1008 26.08 -1.19 -26.86
CA MET A 1008 27.20 -1.91 -26.24
C MET A 1008 26.76 -2.66 -24.97
N GLN A 1009 26.07 -1.96 -24.06
CA GLN A 1009 25.50 -2.55 -22.85
C GLN A 1009 24.47 -3.65 -23.19
N ALA A 1010 23.56 -3.39 -24.13
CA ALA A 1010 22.51 -4.32 -24.52
C ALA A 1010 23.05 -5.62 -25.14
N GLU A 1011 23.96 -5.54 -26.11
CA GLU A 1011 24.57 -6.73 -26.74
C GLU A 1011 25.41 -7.52 -25.73
N THR A 1012 26.15 -6.83 -24.85
CA THR A 1012 26.96 -7.45 -23.79
C THR A 1012 26.10 -8.27 -22.84
N LEU A 1013 25.05 -7.66 -22.26
CA LEU A 1013 24.24 -8.30 -21.22
C LEU A 1013 23.31 -9.37 -21.80
N ALA A 1014 22.73 -9.15 -22.99
CA ALA A 1014 21.94 -10.17 -23.66
C ALA A 1014 22.78 -11.40 -24.02
N SER A 1015 24.01 -11.22 -24.48
CA SER A 1015 24.91 -12.34 -24.78
C SER A 1015 25.28 -13.15 -23.55
N ALA A 1016 25.47 -12.50 -22.39
CA ALA A 1016 25.68 -13.18 -21.12
C ALA A 1016 24.48 -14.06 -20.74
N TYR A 1017 23.27 -13.50 -20.67
CA TYR A 1017 22.06 -14.27 -20.35
C TYR A 1017 21.83 -15.41 -21.34
N ARG A 1018 21.95 -15.17 -22.64
CA ARG A 1018 21.68 -16.19 -23.67
C ARG A 1018 22.62 -17.39 -23.54
N LEU A 1019 23.91 -17.14 -23.29
CA LEU A 1019 24.93 -18.19 -23.15
C LEU A 1019 24.86 -18.88 -21.78
N TRP A 1020 24.56 -18.17 -20.70
CA TRP A 1020 24.40 -18.76 -19.37
C TRP A 1020 23.07 -19.49 -19.19
N ARG A 1021 22.00 -19.06 -19.86
CA ARG A 1021 20.72 -19.77 -19.90
C ARG A 1021 20.79 -21.03 -20.78
N ARG A 1022 21.68 -21.08 -21.78
CA ARG A 1022 22.01 -22.32 -22.53
C ARG A 1022 22.52 -23.44 -21.62
N ASN A 1023 23.18 -23.08 -20.53
CA ASN A 1023 23.75 -23.99 -19.52
C ASN A 1023 22.70 -24.52 -18.52
N TRP A 1024 21.44 -24.11 -18.60
CA TRP A 1024 20.32 -24.64 -17.81
C TRP A 1024 19.69 -25.85 -18.52
N GLN A 1025 20.36 -27.00 -18.52
CA GLN A 1025 19.97 -28.15 -19.36
C GLN A 1025 19.06 -29.18 -18.64
N GLY A 1026 18.34 -28.74 -17.61
CA GLY A 1026 17.42 -29.57 -16.84
C GLY A 1026 18.09 -30.44 -15.76
N PRO A 1027 17.36 -31.42 -15.19
CA PRO A 1027 17.76 -32.14 -13.98
C PRO A 1027 19.14 -32.81 -14.05
N GLY A 1028 19.99 -32.49 -13.09
CA GLY A 1028 21.38 -32.94 -13.00
C GLY A 1028 22.35 -32.23 -13.96
N ARG A 1029 21.87 -31.33 -14.82
CA ARG A 1029 22.67 -30.50 -15.73
C ARG A 1029 22.40 -29.01 -15.54
N GLU A 1030 22.21 -28.61 -14.29
CA GLU A 1030 22.06 -27.21 -13.86
C GLU A 1030 23.43 -26.50 -13.81
N TYR A 1031 24.14 -26.44 -14.95
CA TYR A 1031 25.52 -25.96 -14.99
C TYR A 1031 25.66 -24.48 -14.66
N THR A 1032 24.64 -23.69 -15.00
CA THR A 1032 24.44 -22.30 -14.58
C THR A 1032 22.95 -22.05 -14.36
N SER A 1033 22.59 -21.51 -13.20
CA SER A 1033 21.21 -21.45 -12.69
C SER A 1033 20.66 -20.04 -12.52
N GLY A 1034 21.47 -19.00 -12.70
CA GLY A 1034 21.01 -17.64 -12.54
C GLY A 1034 22.09 -16.60 -12.80
N ALA A 1035 21.63 -15.37 -13.06
CA ALA A 1035 22.45 -14.21 -13.33
C ALA A 1035 21.74 -12.91 -12.87
N LEU A 1036 22.42 -12.06 -12.11
CA LEU A 1036 21.90 -10.79 -11.57
C LEU A 1036 22.78 -9.58 -11.97
N ILE A 1037 22.17 -8.50 -12.49
CA ILE A 1037 22.87 -7.27 -12.94
C ILE A 1037 22.72 -6.12 -11.93
N ASN A 1038 23.73 -5.27 -11.77
CA ASN A 1038 23.68 -4.15 -10.82
C ASN A 1038 22.93 -2.89 -11.32
N ASP A 1039 22.36 -2.15 -10.35
CA ASP A 1039 22.48 -0.67 -10.18
C ASP A 1039 21.33 0.28 -10.63
N CYS A 1040 21.22 1.47 -10.00
CA CYS A 1040 20.37 2.64 -10.37
C CYS A 1040 20.66 4.01 -9.65
N TRP A 1041 21.23 5.02 -10.35
CA TRP A 1041 21.29 6.47 -9.98
C TRP A 1041 21.21 7.33 -11.30
N PRO A 1042 20.99 8.67 -11.34
CA PRO A 1042 21.09 9.46 -12.57
C PRO A 1042 22.58 9.69 -12.87
N VAL A 1043 23.19 8.63 -13.39
CA VAL A 1043 24.62 8.48 -13.59
C VAL A 1043 24.86 7.61 -14.83
N THR A 1044 26.08 7.64 -15.36
CA THR A 1044 26.55 6.58 -16.24
C THR A 1044 27.00 5.39 -15.40
N SER A 1045 26.28 4.28 -15.50
CA SER A 1045 26.58 3.06 -14.74
C SER A 1045 25.97 1.79 -15.37
N TRP A 1046 26.06 0.67 -14.64
CA TRP A 1046 25.61 -0.66 -15.04
C TRP A 1046 24.09 -0.82 -15.08
N ALA A 1047 23.36 0.13 -14.49
CA ALA A 1047 21.91 0.17 -14.45
C ALA A 1047 21.28 -0.10 -15.83
N ILE A 1048 20.22 -0.90 -15.88
CA ILE A 1048 19.47 -1.21 -17.11
C ILE A 1048 18.21 -0.34 -17.27
N VAL A 1049 17.85 0.40 -16.23
CA VAL A 1049 16.80 1.44 -16.19
C VAL A 1049 17.45 2.64 -15.50
N ASP A 1050 17.26 3.86 -16.00
CA ASP A 1050 17.81 5.05 -15.33
C ASP A 1050 16.92 5.56 -14.17
N TYR A 1051 17.47 6.46 -13.35
CA TYR A 1051 16.83 7.00 -12.15
C TYR A 1051 15.42 7.58 -12.36
N PHE A 1052 15.10 8.07 -13.57
CA PHE A 1052 13.78 8.58 -13.92
C PHE A 1052 12.83 7.49 -14.43
N LEU A 1053 13.11 6.22 -14.09
CA LEU A 1053 12.34 5.03 -14.51
C LEU A 1053 12.32 4.83 -16.05
N ARG A 1054 13.32 5.34 -16.78
CA ARG A 1054 13.44 5.16 -18.23
C ARG A 1054 14.20 3.87 -18.53
N PRO A 1055 13.57 2.83 -19.13
CA PRO A 1055 14.29 1.60 -19.44
C PRO A 1055 15.30 1.82 -20.55
N LYS A 1056 16.57 1.44 -20.32
CA LYS A 1056 17.62 1.50 -21.32
C LYS A 1056 17.43 0.35 -22.34
N PRO A 1057 18.04 0.42 -23.53
CA PRO A 1057 18.06 -0.67 -24.51
C PRO A 1057 18.43 -2.05 -23.93
N ALA A 1058 19.31 -2.09 -22.93
CA ALA A 1058 19.67 -3.32 -22.23
C ALA A 1058 18.50 -4.00 -21.51
N TYR A 1059 17.59 -3.25 -20.88
CA TYR A 1059 16.42 -3.80 -20.19
C TYR A 1059 15.57 -4.66 -21.14
N PHE A 1060 15.26 -4.13 -22.33
CA PHE A 1060 14.47 -4.85 -23.34
C PHE A 1060 15.21 -6.06 -23.88
N ALA A 1061 16.53 -5.96 -24.07
CA ALA A 1061 17.35 -7.08 -24.50
C ALA A 1061 17.35 -8.23 -23.48
N ILE A 1062 17.48 -7.93 -22.18
CA ILE A 1062 17.39 -8.91 -21.08
C ILE A 1062 15.97 -9.47 -20.97
N ALA A 1063 14.95 -8.62 -21.07
CA ALA A 1063 13.55 -9.04 -21.01
C ALA A 1063 13.21 -10.05 -22.11
N ARG A 1064 13.84 -9.95 -23.30
CA ARG A 1064 13.78 -10.98 -24.36
C ARG A 1064 14.48 -12.27 -23.94
N GLU A 1065 15.70 -12.20 -23.43
CA GLU A 1065 16.48 -13.38 -23.01
C GLU A 1065 15.91 -14.10 -21.77
N LEU A 1066 14.96 -13.49 -21.05
CA LEU A 1066 14.22 -14.08 -19.92
C LEU A 1066 12.78 -14.52 -20.28
N ARG A 1067 12.32 -14.37 -21.54
CA ARG A 1067 10.97 -14.84 -21.95
C ARG A 1067 10.79 -16.35 -21.70
N PRO A 1068 9.55 -16.85 -21.49
CA PRO A 1068 9.27 -18.27 -21.29
C PRO A 1068 9.86 -19.18 -22.36
N TYR A 1069 9.83 -18.72 -23.62
CA TYR A 1069 10.50 -19.35 -24.75
C TYR A 1069 11.55 -18.41 -25.34
N THR A 1070 12.75 -18.91 -25.62
CA THR A 1070 13.80 -18.18 -26.34
C THR A 1070 14.49 -19.08 -27.37
N VAL A 1071 15.13 -18.47 -28.37
CA VAL A 1071 16.01 -19.13 -29.33
C VAL A 1071 17.36 -18.43 -29.32
N GLY A 1072 18.44 -19.20 -29.17
CA GLY A 1072 19.80 -18.69 -29.16
C GLY A 1072 20.61 -19.21 -30.33
N LEU A 1073 21.55 -18.38 -30.80
CA LEU A 1073 22.51 -18.74 -31.84
C LEU A 1073 23.91 -18.28 -31.43
N THR A 1074 24.92 -19.09 -31.77
CA THR A 1074 26.33 -18.68 -31.76
C THR A 1074 27.05 -19.20 -32.99
N ARG A 1075 28.05 -18.46 -33.47
CA ARG A 1075 28.91 -18.85 -34.58
C ARG A 1075 30.34 -19.06 -34.09
N LYS A 1076 30.98 -20.16 -34.49
CA LYS A 1076 32.36 -20.48 -34.12
C LYS A 1076 33.16 -20.89 -35.36
N ASP A 1077 34.34 -20.28 -35.54
CA ASP A 1077 35.27 -20.66 -36.59
C ASP A 1077 36.05 -21.93 -36.19
N HIS A 1078 35.85 -23.02 -36.93
CA HIS A 1078 36.57 -24.27 -36.73
C HIS A 1078 37.76 -24.36 -37.70
N THR A 1079 38.98 -24.27 -37.15
CA THR A 1079 40.23 -24.40 -37.93
C THR A 1079 40.69 -25.85 -37.92
N THR A 1080 40.76 -26.47 -39.10
CA THR A 1080 41.24 -27.85 -39.28
C THR A 1080 42.61 -27.84 -39.96
N TYR A 1081 43.59 -28.48 -39.33
CA TYR A 1081 44.92 -28.74 -39.88
C TYR A 1081 44.98 -30.15 -40.48
N PRO A 1082 45.75 -30.40 -41.56
CA PRO A 1082 45.88 -31.74 -42.12
C PRO A 1082 46.65 -32.68 -41.20
N HIS A 1083 47.63 -32.16 -40.45
CA HIS A 1083 48.44 -32.85 -39.45
C HIS A 1083 48.90 -31.85 -38.37
N ASP A 1084 49.14 -32.33 -37.14
CA ASP A 1084 49.46 -31.52 -35.96
C ASP A 1084 50.74 -30.65 -36.08
N THR A 1085 51.60 -30.95 -37.05
CA THR A 1085 52.84 -30.20 -37.32
C THR A 1085 52.69 -29.10 -38.38
N SER A 1086 51.51 -28.97 -39.01
CA SER A 1086 51.25 -27.92 -40.01
C SER A 1086 50.75 -26.65 -39.35
N ALA A 1087 51.52 -25.56 -39.40
CA ALA A 1087 51.05 -24.22 -39.04
C ALA A 1087 50.64 -23.37 -40.26
N ALA A 1088 51.06 -23.75 -41.47
CA ALA A 1088 50.91 -22.96 -42.69
C ALA A 1088 49.75 -23.42 -43.60
N ILE A 1089 49.27 -24.66 -43.44
CA ILE A 1089 48.15 -25.22 -44.20
C ILE A 1089 47.05 -25.58 -43.22
N PHE A 1090 45.90 -24.95 -43.38
CA PHE A 1090 44.68 -25.20 -42.62
C PHE A 1090 43.45 -24.81 -43.45
N THR A 1091 42.27 -25.15 -42.95
CA THR A 1091 41.01 -24.60 -43.45
C THR A 1091 40.14 -24.13 -42.31
N ILE A 1092 39.41 -23.03 -42.49
CA ILE A 1092 38.45 -22.49 -41.53
C ILE A 1092 37.03 -22.64 -42.10
N SER A 1093 36.19 -23.43 -41.43
CA SER A 1093 34.73 -23.45 -41.64
C SER A 1093 34.05 -22.72 -40.49
N THR A 1094 33.10 -21.83 -40.78
CA THR A 1094 32.27 -21.23 -39.73
C THR A 1094 31.10 -22.16 -39.43
N ILE A 1095 30.96 -22.59 -38.17
CA ILE A 1095 29.87 -23.44 -37.68
C ILE A 1095 28.84 -22.55 -36.99
N ILE A 1096 27.55 -22.79 -37.24
CA ILE A 1096 26.44 -22.22 -36.48
C ILE A 1096 25.91 -23.28 -35.50
N GLU A 1097 25.65 -22.86 -34.25
CA GLU A 1097 24.98 -23.66 -33.22
C GLU A 1097 23.71 -22.93 -32.81
N ILE A 1098 22.59 -23.66 -32.71
CA ILE A 1098 21.25 -23.13 -32.40
C ILE A 1098 20.66 -23.96 -31.25
N TRP A 1099 20.12 -23.28 -30.25
CA TRP A 1099 19.41 -23.88 -29.12
C TRP A 1099 18.09 -23.14 -28.87
N GLY A 1100 17.16 -23.81 -28.19
CA GLY A 1100 15.94 -23.20 -27.69
C GLY A 1100 15.82 -23.43 -26.19
N THR A 1101 15.36 -22.43 -25.44
CA THR A 1101 15.06 -22.58 -24.02
C THR A 1101 13.56 -22.48 -23.78
N ASN A 1102 13.07 -23.35 -22.90
CA ASN A 1102 11.70 -23.38 -22.42
C ASN A 1102 11.73 -23.37 -20.89
N SER A 1103 11.25 -22.29 -20.26
CA SER A 1103 11.12 -22.19 -18.79
C SER A 1103 9.74 -22.61 -18.26
N THR A 1104 8.81 -23.05 -19.12
CA THR A 1104 7.55 -23.63 -18.65
C THR A 1104 7.77 -25.07 -18.19
N LEU A 1105 6.86 -25.58 -17.34
CA LEU A 1105 6.96 -26.92 -16.74
C LEU A 1105 6.47 -28.04 -17.65
N GLU A 1106 6.10 -27.72 -18.90
CA GLU A 1106 5.59 -28.66 -19.89
C GLU A 1106 6.49 -28.67 -21.13
N GLU A 1107 6.57 -29.82 -21.80
CA GLU A 1107 7.27 -29.95 -23.09
C GLU A 1107 6.57 -29.10 -24.16
N LYS A 1108 7.34 -28.33 -24.94
CA LYS A 1108 6.81 -27.49 -26.02
C LYS A 1108 7.30 -27.97 -27.37
N LYS A 1109 6.37 -28.39 -28.24
CA LYS A 1109 6.63 -28.59 -29.66
C LYS A 1109 6.57 -27.25 -30.40
N ALA A 1110 7.49 -27.06 -31.33
CA ALA A 1110 7.62 -25.85 -32.12
C ALA A 1110 8.28 -26.15 -33.47
N THR A 1111 8.08 -25.30 -34.47
CA THR A 1111 8.90 -25.31 -35.69
C THR A 1111 10.06 -24.33 -35.51
N LEU A 1112 11.30 -24.81 -35.61
CA LEU A 1112 12.46 -23.95 -35.79
C LEU A 1112 12.53 -23.53 -37.25
N GLU A 1113 12.47 -22.23 -37.52
CA GLU A 1113 12.62 -21.66 -38.86
C GLU A 1113 13.87 -20.77 -38.89
N VAL A 1114 14.79 -21.01 -39.83
CA VAL A 1114 16.06 -20.29 -39.93
C VAL A 1114 16.22 -19.69 -41.32
N THR A 1115 16.58 -18.42 -41.39
CA THR A 1115 16.90 -17.72 -42.64
C THR A 1115 18.26 -17.03 -42.54
N SER A 1116 19.15 -17.36 -43.49
CA SER A 1116 20.45 -16.71 -43.67
C SER A 1116 20.36 -15.66 -44.78
N PHE A 1117 20.98 -14.50 -44.58
CA PHE A 1117 21.00 -13.38 -45.53
C PHE A 1117 22.45 -12.92 -45.76
N ASP A 1118 22.86 -12.70 -47.01
CA ASP A 1118 24.11 -12.00 -47.34
C ASP A 1118 23.84 -10.49 -47.32
N LEU A 1119 24.45 -9.73 -46.40
CA LEU A 1119 24.18 -8.29 -46.27
C LEU A 1119 24.57 -7.46 -47.52
N ARG A 1120 25.30 -8.05 -48.48
CA ARG A 1120 25.79 -7.37 -49.70
C ARG A 1120 25.16 -7.87 -51.00
N SER A 1121 24.23 -8.82 -50.96
CA SER A 1121 23.51 -9.29 -52.15
C SER A 1121 22.11 -9.75 -51.81
N ASP A 1122 21.28 -10.02 -52.81
CA ASP A 1122 19.91 -10.50 -52.57
C ASP A 1122 19.87 -12.03 -52.31
N TRP A 1123 21.03 -12.64 -52.00
CA TRP A 1123 21.11 -14.04 -51.63
C TRP A 1123 20.53 -14.27 -50.23
N ARG A 1124 19.67 -15.28 -50.15
CA ARG A 1124 19.15 -15.83 -48.90
C ARG A 1124 18.97 -17.33 -49.00
N ASP A 1125 19.12 -18.00 -47.88
CA ASP A 1125 18.83 -19.43 -47.70
C ASP A 1125 17.86 -19.59 -46.54
N LYS A 1126 16.88 -20.49 -46.66
CA LYS A 1126 15.82 -20.67 -45.67
C LYS A 1126 15.47 -22.15 -45.51
N TRP A 1127 15.43 -22.61 -44.27
CA TRP A 1127 15.02 -23.95 -43.90
C TRP A 1127 14.19 -23.95 -42.62
N SER A 1128 13.51 -25.06 -42.36
CA SER A 1128 12.70 -25.25 -41.15
C SER A 1128 12.72 -26.71 -40.71
N GLU A 1129 12.69 -26.94 -39.39
CA GLU A 1129 12.72 -28.26 -38.76
C GLU A 1129 11.74 -28.31 -37.57
N GLU A 1130 11.06 -29.44 -37.39
CA GLU A 1130 10.18 -29.67 -36.24
C GLU A 1130 11.03 -30.02 -35.01
N VAL A 1131 10.86 -29.26 -33.93
CA VAL A 1131 11.67 -29.39 -32.71
C VAL A 1131 10.81 -29.54 -31.45
N THR A 1132 11.41 -30.14 -30.43
CA THR A 1132 10.82 -30.30 -29.10
C THR A 1132 11.72 -29.62 -28.07
N LEU A 1133 11.18 -28.66 -27.32
CA LEU A 1133 11.85 -27.99 -26.21
C LEU A 1133 11.50 -28.71 -24.90
N GLY A 1134 12.51 -29.23 -24.21
CA GLY A 1134 12.34 -29.87 -22.91
C GLY A 1134 11.73 -28.92 -21.86
N ALA A 1135 10.94 -29.47 -20.93
CA ALA A 1135 10.35 -28.69 -19.83
C ALA A 1135 11.44 -28.11 -18.92
N ASN A 1136 11.30 -26.82 -18.58
CA ASN A 1136 12.19 -26.04 -17.71
C ASN A 1136 13.69 -26.25 -18.01
N ALA A 1137 14.06 -26.27 -19.30
CA ALA A 1137 15.39 -26.59 -19.79
C ALA A 1137 15.74 -25.88 -21.11
N SER A 1138 17.05 -25.80 -21.38
CA SER A 1138 17.62 -25.47 -22.68
C SER A 1138 17.92 -26.74 -23.48
N THR A 1139 17.54 -26.74 -24.75
CA THR A 1139 17.67 -27.88 -25.68
C THR A 1139 18.50 -27.46 -26.89
N GLU A 1140 19.56 -28.20 -27.20
CA GLU A 1140 20.34 -28.04 -28.44
C GLU A 1140 19.49 -28.48 -29.64
N LEU A 1141 19.34 -27.62 -30.65
CA LEU A 1141 18.44 -27.85 -31.79
C LEU A 1141 19.20 -28.17 -33.07
N HIS A 1142 20.25 -27.41 -33.38
CA HIS A 1142 21.00 -27.57 -34.64
C HIS A 1142 22.48 -27.23 -34.50
N LYS A 1143 23.32 -27.96 -35.24
CA LYS A 1143 24.75 -27.66 -35.40
C LYS A 1143 25.23 -28.03 -36.80
N GLY A 1144 25.72 -27.05 -37.56
CA GLY A 1144 26.11 -27.24 -38.97
C GLY A 1144 27.02 -26.14 -39.51
N GLU A 1145 27.54 -26.30 -40.73
CA GLU A 1145 28.26 -25.21 -41.42
C GLU A 1145 27.29 -24.06 -41.76
N LEU A 1146 27.75 -22.81 -41.58
CA LEU A 1146 26.97 -21.60 -41.85
C LEU A 1146 26.65 -21.46 -43.35
N PRO A 1147 25.37 -21.51 -43.78
CA PRO A 1147 25.01 -21.41 -45.20
C PRO A 1147 25.55 -20.13 -45.86
N GLY A 1148 26.04 -20.26 -47.09
CA GLY A 1148 26.58 -19.14 -47.88
C GLY A 1148 27.98 -18.65 -47.47
N GLN A 1149 28.53 -19.09 -46.33
CA GLN A 1149 29.89 -18.75 -45.91
C GLN A 1149 30.93 -19.63 -46.64
N PRO A 1150 31.92 -19.06 -47.35
CA PRO A 1150 32.98 -19.85 -47.96
C PRO A 1150 33.93 -20.43 -46.91
N ARG A 1151 34.29 -21.70 -47.07
CA ARG A 1151 35.41 -22.32 -46.34
C ARG A 1151 36.72 -21.64 -46.73
N ARG A 1152 37.40 -21.03 -45.76
CA ARG A 1152 38.64 -20.27 -45.97
C ARG A 1152 39.86 -21.18 -45.87
N THR A 1153 40.92 -20.83 -46.56
CA THR A 1153 42.25 -21.48 -46.52
C THR A 1153 43.33 -20.57 -45.96
N LYS A 1154 43.02 -19.28 -45.74
CA LYS A 1154 43.95 -18.25 -45.24
C LYS A 1154 43.23 -17.29 -44.30
N LEU A 1155 43.94 -16.77 -43.29
CA LEU A 1155 43.42 -15.72 -42.41
C LEU A 1155 43.15 -14.38 -43.13
N SER A 1156 43.79 -14.15 -44.28
CA SER A 1156 43.57 -12.96 -45.12
C SER A 1156 42.29 -13.03 -45.97
N GLU A 1157 41.60 -14.17 -46.01
CA GLU A 1157 40.32 -14.30 -46.68
C GLU A 1157 39.23 -13.76 -45.74
N VAL A 1158 38.64 -12.63 -46.11
CA VAL A 1158 37.61 -11.96 -45.31
C VAL A 1158 36.30 -12.75 -45.39
N PRO A 1159 35.67 -13.12 -44.26
CA PRO A 1159 34.39 -13.81 -44.25
C PRO A 1159 33.28 -12.94 -44.85
N LYS A 1160 32.24 -13.56 -45.42
CA LYS A 1160 31.04 -12.83 -45.83
C LYS A 1160 30.26 -12.34 -44.61
N THR A 1161 29.55 -11.22 -44.78
CA THR A 1161 28.64 -10.68 -43.78
C THR A 1161 27.29 -11.42 -43.84
N ILE A 1162 27.29 -12.69 -43.41
CA ILE A 1162 26.06 -13.49 -43.32
C ILE A 1162 25.36 -13.22 -41.98
N VAL A 1163 24.13 -12.69 -42.05
CA VAL A 1163 23.22 -12.53 -40.91
C VAL A 1163 22.30 -13.75 -40.85
N VAL A 1164 22.10 -14.33 -39.67
CA VAL A 1164 21.23 -15.51 -39.47
C VAL A 1164 20.12 -15.14 -38.52
N SER A 1165 18.87 -15.17 -38.99
CA SER A 1165 17.67 -15.06 -38.15
C SER A 1165 17.10 -16.44 -37.88
N ALA A 1166 16.77 -16.74 -36.62
CA ALA A 1166 15.91 -17.88 -36.28
C ALA A 1166 14.62 -17.40 -35.62
N ARG A 1167 13.53 -18.11 -35.91
CA ARG A 1167 12.22 -18.00 -35.26
C ARG A 1167 11.82 -19.36 -34.71
N LEU A 1168 11.26 -19.40 -33.51
CA LEU A 1168 10.49 -20.53 -33.02
C LEU A 1168 9.02 -20.22 -33.22
N LEU A 1169 8.33 -21.07 -33.96
CA LEU A 1169 6.90 -20.96 -34.25
C LEU A 1169 6.12 -21.98 -33.44
N ASP A 1170 4.98 -21.58 -32.89
CA ASP A 1170 4.02 -22.51 -32.29
C ASP A 1170 3.24 -23.27 -33.37
N VAL A 1171 2.47 -24.28 -32.96
CA VAL A 1171 1.64 -25.14 -33.83
C VAL A 1171 0.57 -24.35 -34.59
N ASP A 1172 0.17 -23.16 -34.12
CA ASP A 1172 -0.74 -22.24 -34.81
C ASP A 1172 -0.04 -21.23 -35.74
N GLY A 1173 1.30 -21.25 -35.79
CA GLY A 1173 2.14 -20.33 -36.56
C GLY A 1173 2.50 -19.03 -35.84
N SER A 1174 2.09 -18.83 -34.58
CA SER A 1174 2.52 -17.67 -33.78
C SER A 1174 4.01 -17.74 -33.43
N ILE A 1175 4.68 -16.58 -33.35
CA ILE A 1175 6.12 -16.52 -33.07
C ILE A 1175 6.34 -16.54 -31.54
N LEU A 1176 6.87 -17.65 -31.04
CA LEU A 1176 7.23 -17.83 -29.62
C LEU A 1176 8.49 -17.05 -29.26
N ALA A 1177 9.50 -17.09 -30.14
CA ALA A 1177 10.77 -16.41 -29.96
C ALA A 1177 11.43 -16.09 -31.30
N ARG A 1178 12.29 -15.07 -31.32
CA ARG A 1178 13.17 -14.75 -32.45
C ARG A 1178 14.53 -14.26 -31.95
N TYR A 1179 15.59 -14.53 -32.69
CA TYR A 1179 16.91 -13.93 -32.49
C TYR A 1179 17.67 -13.85 -33.82
N SER A 1180 18.41 -12.77 -34.03
CA SER A 1180 19.29 -12.58 -35.19
C SER A 1180 20.74 -12.54 -34.75
N ASN A 1181 21.53 -13.51 -35.19
CA ASN A 1181 22.98 -13.53 -34.97
C ASN A 1181 23.71 -12.87 -36.15
N TRP A 1182 24.58 -11.93 -35.82
CA TRP A 1182 25.38 -11.14 -36.76
C TRP A 1182 26.87 -11.53 -36.67
N PRO A 1183 27.69 -11.22 -37.69
CA PRO A 1183 29.14 -11.37 -37.58
C PRO A 1183 29.73 -10.26 -36.69
N GLU A 1184 30.36 -10.65 -35.58
CA GLU A 1184 31.06 -9.74 -34.67
C GLU A 1184 32.59 -9.80 -34.89
N PRO A 1185 33.36 -8.75 -34.52
CA PRO A 1185 32.89 -7.45 -34.03
C PRO A 1185 32.26 -6.55 -35.11
N PHE A 1186 31.23 -5.79 -34.75
CA PHE A 1186 30.42 -5.00 -35.69
C PHE A 1186 31.21 -3.96 -36.51
N LYS A 1187 32.34 -3.46 -36.00
CA LYS A 1187 33.20 -2.49 -36.71
C LYS A 1187 33.73 -2.99 -38.06
N TYR A 1188 33.84 -4.30 -38.26
CA TYR A 1188 34.25 -4.87 -39.55
C TYR A 1188 33.10 -5.00 -40.54
N ILE A 1189 31.85 -4.83 -40.09
CA ILE A 1189 30.69 -4.74 -40.98
C ILE A 1189 30.79 -3.42 -41.76
N ASN A 1190 30.48 -3.52 -43.04
CA ASN A 1190 30.14 -2.38 -43.87
C ASN A 1190 28.63 -2.47 -44.11
N PHE A 1191 27.87 -1.65 -43.39
CA PHE A 1191 26.41 -1.67 -43.46
C PHE A 1191 25.91 -1.19 -44.85
N PRO A 1192 24.68 -1.54 -45.28
CA PRO A 1192 24.05 -0.93 -46.45
C PRO A 1192 23.73 0.54 -46.18
N SER A 1193 23.55 1.32 -47.24
CA SER A 1193 23.03 2.70 -47.13
C SER A 1193 21.60 2.75 -46.58
N VAL A 1194 21.17 3.89 -46.06
CA VAL A 1194 19.82 4.11 -45.51
C VAL A 1194 18.74 3.76 -46.54
N GLU A 1195 18.99 4.10 -47.81
CA GLU A 1195 18.11 3.80 -48.94
C GLU A 1195 18.06 2.29 -49.27
N GLU A 1196 19.19 1.59 -49.22
CA GLU A 1196 19.26 0.13 -49.43
C GLU A 1196 18.66 -0.68 -48.28
N VAL A 1197 18.72 -0.15 -47.05
CA VAL A 1197 18.06 -0.74 -45.88
C VAL A 1197 16.55 -0.73 -46.07
N GLY A 1198 15.99 0.37 -46.59
CA GLY A 1198 14.55 0.48 -46.89
C GLY A 1198 13.67 0.34 -45.65
N LEU A 1199 14.12 0.86 -44.50
CA LEU A 1199 13.40 0.82 -43.22
C LEU A 1199 12.13 1.68 -43.31
N LYS A 1200 11.00 1.08 -42.97
CA LYS A 1200 9.70 1.73 -42.84
C LYS A 1200 9.26 1.67 -41.39
N VAL A 1201 8.75 2.80 -40.91
CA VAL A 1201 8.28 3.01 -39.54
C VAL A 1201 6.88 3.58 -39.66
N VAL A 1202 5.86 2.79 -39.31
CA VAL A 1202 4.45 3.14 -39.52
C VAL A 1202 3.73 3.11 -38.18
N ALA A 1203 3.40 4.29 -37.65
CA ALA A 1203 2.55 4.40 -36.47
C ALA A 1203 1.09 4.02 -36.81
N SER A 1204 0.42 3.34 -35.88
CA SER A 1204 -1.02 3.06 -35.97
C SER A 1204 -1.86 4.34 -35.86
N ALA A 1205 -3.11 4.30 -36.35
CA ALA A 1205 -3.98 5.47 -36.38
C ALA A 1205 -4.44 5.96 -34.98
N ASP A 1206 -4.46 5.07 -33.99
CA ASP A 1206 -4.66 5.37 -32.56
C ASP A 1206 -3.37 5.85 -31.86
N GLY A 1207 -2.20 5.61 -32.47
CA GLY A 1207 -0.90 5.88 -31.87
C GLY A 1207 -0.54 4.94 -30.72
N GLU A 1208 -1.12 3.74 -30.62
CA GLU A 1208 -0.75 2.74 -29.60
C GLU A 1208 0.34 1.76 -30.08
N PHE A 1209 0.63 1.70 -31.39
CA PHE A 1209 1.59 0.76 -31.98
C PHE A 1209 2.44 1.39 -33.09
N VAL A 1210 3.60 0.79 -33.36
CA VAL A 1210 4.50 1.12 -34.46
C VAL A 1210 4.90 -0.17 -35.19
N GLU A 1211 4.57 -0.29 -36.47
CA GLU A 1211 5.03 -1.36 -37.34
C GLU A 1211 6.37 -0.99 -37.98
N LEU A 1212 7.33 -1.91 -37.89
CA LEU A 1212 8.66 -1.80 -38.48
C LEU A 1212 8.84 -2.88 -39.56
N SER A 1213 9.32 -2.49 -40.75
CA SER A 1213 9.71 -3.42 -41.83
C SER A 1213 10.93 -2.91 -42.62
N VAL A 1214 11.70 -3.82 -43.21
CA VAL A 1214 12.96 -3.50 -43.92
C VAL A 1214 13.09 -4.28 -45.23
N SER A 1215 13.94 -3.78 -46.14
CA SER A 1215 14.33 -4.45 -47.38
C SER A 1215 15.66 -5.21 -47.25
N ARG A 1216 16.52 -4.83 -46.29
CA ARG A 1216 17.74 -5.56 -45.88
C ARG A 1216 17.86 -5.61 -44.36
N PRO A 1217 18.59 -6.60 -43.78
CA PRO A 1217 18.76 -6.69 -42.33
C PRO A 1217 19.30 -5.41 -41.66
N VAL A 1218 18.78 -5.10 -40.47
CA VAL A 1218 19.18 -3.96 -39.61
C VAL A 1218 19.39 -4.45 -38.17
N LYS A 1219 20.42 -3.91 -37.50
CA LYS A 1219 20.76 -4.21 -36.10
C LYS A 1219 20.46 -3.03 -35.18
N GLY A 1220 19.90 -3.31 -34.00
CA GLY A 1220 19.89 -2.37 -32.88
C GLY A 1220 19.08 -1.10 -33.12
N ILE A 1221 17.87 -1.25 -33.69
CA ILE A 1221 16.92 -0.15 -33.88
C ILE A 1221 16.46 0.38 -32.51
N ILE A 1222 16.57 1.70 -32.34
CA ILE A 1222 16.04 2.47 -31.21
C ILE A 1222 15.02 3.47 -31.72
N LEU A 1223 13.84 3.48 -31.10
CA LEU A 1223 12.74 4.41 -31.36
C LEU A 1223 12.70 5.48 -30.26
N ASP A 1224 12.61 6.75 -30.65
CA ASP A 1224 12.48 7.87 -29.73
C ASP A 1224 11.57 8.98 -30.28
N VAL A 1225 11.19 9.95 -29.44
CA VAL A 1225 10.32 11.09 -29.82
C VAL A 1225 10.75 12.38 -29.14
N GLU A 1226 10.28 13.53 -29.64
CA GLU A 1226 10.45 14.80 -28.93
C GLU A 1226 9.42 14.97 -27.80
N GLY A 1227 9.83 15.65 -26.73
CA GLY A 1227 9.00 15.92 -25.55
C GLY A 1227 9.01 14.79 -24.52
N GLU A 1228 7.85 14.54 -23.92
CA GLU A 1228 7.62 13.56 -22.84
C GLU A 1228 7.92 12.12 -23.26
N ASP A 1229 8.29 11.27 -22.31
CA ASP A 1229 8.65 9.87 -22.55
C ASP A 1229 7.46 9.05 -23.12
N VAL A 1230 7.75 8.15 -24.05
CA VAL A 1230 6.81 7.12 -24.55
C VAL A 1230 7.12 5.81 -23.85
N GLN A 1231 6.09 5.10 -23.39
CA GLN A 1231 6.24 3.74 -22.87
C GLN A 1231 6.28 2.77 -24.05
N TRP A 1232 7.50 2.43 -24.48
CA TRP A 1232 7.77 1.46 -25.54
C TRP A 1232 7.73 0.02 -25.01
N ALA A 1233 7.18 -0.91 -25.79
CA ALA A 1233 7.13 -2.33 -25.44
C ALA A 1233 8.42 -3.10 -25.78
N ASP A 1234 9.23 -2.62 -26.73
CA ASP A 1234 10.51 -3.22 -27.11
C ASP A 1234 11.47 -2.15 -27.68
N GLN A 1235 12.78 -2.36 -27.54
CA GLN A 1235 13.88 -1.50 -28.04
C GLN A 1235 15.13 -2.35 -28.33
N ALA A 1236 16.14 -1.79 -29.00
CA ALA A 1236 17.29 -2.53 -29.53
C ALA A 1236 16.84 -3.69 -30.43
N ILE A 1237 15.99 -3.35 -31.40
CA ILE A 1237 15.30 -4.33 -32.24
C ILE A 1237 16.20 -4.67 -33.43
N ASP A 1238 16.42 -5.96 -33.63
CA ASP A 1238 16.99 -6.48 -34.88
C ASP A 1238 15.85 -6.88 -35.81
N LEU A 1239 15.99 -6.52 -37.09
CA LEU A 1239 14.91 -6.59 -38.06
C LEU A 1239 15.45 -7.13 -39.39
N VAL A 1240 14.71 -8.07 -39.99
CA VAL A 1240 15.09 -8.74 -41.25
C VAL A 1240 13.93 -8.73 -42.25
N PRO A 1241 14.20 -8.89 -43.56
CA PRO A 1241 13.14 -9.00 -44.56
C PRO A 1241 12.19 -10.18 -44.25
N ASP A 1242 10.90 -10.00 -44.57
CA ASP A 1242 9.82 -10.96 -44.32
C ASP A 1242 9.56 -11.33 -42.83
N ASP A 1243 10.00 -10.48 -41.88
CA ASP A 1243 9.65 -10.52 -40.45
C ASP A 1243 9.29 -9.12 -39.91
N PRO A 1244 8.16 -8.51 -40.33
CA PRO A 1244 7.72 -7.22 -39.79
C PRO A 1244 7.42 -7.34 -38.29
N GLN A 1245 7.75 -6.30 -37.52
CA GLN A 1245 7.59 -6.31 -36.06
C GLN A 1245 6.72 -5.13 -35.61
N ILE A 1246 5.76 -5.41 -34.72
CA ILE A 1246 4.83 -4.42 -34.17
C ILE A 1246 5.23 -4.14 -32.72
N ILE A 1247 5.53 -2.88 -32.43
CA ILE A 1247 6.01 -2.41 -31.13
C ILE A 1247 4.91 -1.58 -30.47
N GLY A 1248 4.48 -1.95 -29.26
CA GLY A 1248 3.56 -1.11 -28.47
C GLY A 1248 4.23 0.21 -28.07
N ALA A 1249 3.48 1.31 -28.14
CA ALA A 1249 3.97 2.67 -27.97
C ALA A 1249 2.94 3.55 -27.23
N LYS A 1250 2.82 3.38 -25.92
CA LYS A 1250 1.81 4.11 -25.14
C LYS A 1250 2.24 5.55 -24.89
N GLY A 1251 1.37 6.48 -25.31
CA GLY A 1251 1.61 7.93 -25.24
C GLY A 1251 2.27 8.54 -26.48
N LEU A 1252 2.37 7.82 -27.60
CA LEU A 1252 2.97 8.36 -28.84
C LEU A 1252 2.21 9.59 -29.38
N CYS A 1253 0.87 9.57 -29.29
CA CYS A 1253 0.00 10.73 -29.60
C CYS A 1253 0.25 11.37 -30.99
N GLY A 1254 0.59 10.57 -31.99
CA GLY A 1254 0.87 11.04 -33.36
C GLY A 1254 2.16 11.84 -33.52
N ARG A 1255 3.09 11.78 -32.55
CA ARG A 1255 4.39 12.46 -32.62
C ARG A 1255 5.32 11.81 -33.64
N ASN A 1256 6.20 12.62 -34.23
CA ASN A 1256 7.23 12.14 -35.15
C ASN A 1256 8.23 11.24 -34.42
N ILE A 1257 8.39 10.01 -34.92
CA ILE A 1257 9.33 9.03 -34.38
C ILE A 1257 10.72 9.30 -34.98
N LYS A 1258 11.70 9.52 -34.11
CA LYS A 1258 13.14 9.50 -34.43
C LYS A 1258 13.63 8.06 -34.32
N VAL A 1259 14.54 7.66 -35.20
CA VAL A 1259 15.11 6.31 -35.20
C VAL A 1259 16.63 6.37 -35.32
N ARG A 1260 17.32 5.52 -34.55
CA ARG A 1260 18.76 5.25 -34.63
C ARG A 1260 18.98 3.75 -34.84
N TYR A 1261 20.00 3.36 -35.58
CA TYR A 1261 20.39 1.95 -35.78
C TYR A 1261 21.85 1.84 -36.24
N LEU A 1262 22.47 0.66 -36.12
CA LEU A 1262 23.86 0.49 -36.56
C LEU A 1262 23.97 0.65 -38.08
N GLY A 1263 24.72 1.65 -38.52
CA GLY A 1263 24.86 1.99 -39.94
C GLY A 1263 23.89 3.06 -40.45
N ASP A 1264 23.25 3.82 -39.57
CA ASP A 1264 22.41 4.99 -39.91
C ASP A 1264 23.17 6.19 -40.53
N GLY A 1265 24.51 6.09 -40.67
CA GLY A 1265 25.37 7.12 -41.26
C GLY A 1265 25.96 8.13 -40.27
N THR A 1266 25.78 7.92 -38.96
CA THR A 1266 26.31 8.82 -37.91
C THR A 1266 27.76 8.56 -37.48
N ALA A 1267 28.40 7.49 -37.98
CA ALA A 1267 29.77 7.08 -37.62
C ALA A 1267 30.59 6.52 -38.79
#